data_AF-A0A929W9F9-F1
#
_entry.id   AF-A0A929W9F9-F1
#
_cell.length_a   1.000
_cell.length_b   1.000
_cell.length_c   1.000
_cell.angle_alpha   90.00
_cell.angle_beta   90.00
_cell.angle_gamma   90.00
#
_symmetry.space_group_name_H-M   'P 1'
#
loop_
_entity.id
_entity.type
_entity.pdbx_description
1 polymer ?
#
loop_
_entity_poly.entity_id
_entity_poly.type
_entity_poly.pdbx_seq_one_letter_code
_entity_poly.pdbx_strand_id
1 'polypeptide(L)'
;HIGATADKSKAIQLALIASPGHDGCYEITKSNEKTKGINQWGGAGAGKELGFWNAGDPNNPLYFVDPSFQPPVTYTAYRQQLPQNGRWEYPLTQIAAFTPESRHTLWYKKPAMGVSNPWMEYSLPIGNGSLGASLFGGVMNDEIQFNEKTLWAGGPNDINTRGNDGPNSGFGCFLNFGGVFVKNLNTDAFDGTANKKVLNYVRYLDIDKGIGGVNFADKDGTLYTRRYFASAPDGVVAARYTAQGANKLHLCFSLVPGDELHADNATYAADGTGTFNGKLQTVYHNALMKVIPVGGTLRATADGIEVDGASEVILLLCGGTSFDSSVPARTSGDAAQLADRVKGIVDAAAAKSWDELLNAHVANFTSFMGRVDFQITPNPSKKNTEDLVKFYSGSQNNKNSADGLFLEELYFHYGRYLEISSSRGAQHVPNNLQGIWNNSAHAPWNSDVHTNINVQMNYWPAEQTNLSECHVPFLDFIIDNSTSAAWRKAAQRSGQTKGWTVFTESSIFGGMSTWGSQYCVANAWYCTHLWDHYRYTLDKEYLKRAFPAMWSSAEFWMQRLKKDTRVKDGTWVCPNEWSPEHGPTEDGVAHAQQLVCANLQICRDAINELSAAELGLTPADVEQLDNYLDHIDTGLHTEAYDGTTWKQQADQRNIKKGDLLLREWKYSNFTSGQGPNHRHMSHLMCLFPLNQVRPGDGGYYDAAVRSLRFRGDVATGWSMGWKANLWARAKDGDHARVILNNALRHSTTYGVDEGQGGIYYNLYDSHAPFQIDGNFGMCSGIAQMLLQSQDNIIEILPALPSVWKNGHVTGLKAVGNFTVDITWVNGKPTATRIVSHKGAPLVVKSDKDLTTVYVHVGQKNLEVVPTATQGAYELKDVPAGATVEIEFTKPAGIGALKAAAPAASKTVYDLSGRRVSESAHGLQIVGGHKVLR
;
A
#
# COMPACT_ATOMS: atom_id res chain seq x y z
N HIS A 1 16.46 -42.45 34.86
CA HIS A 1 16.02 -43.81 34.46
C HIS A 1 14.62 -43.70 33.88
N ILE A 2 14.43 -43.99 32.60
CA ILE A 2 13.10 -44.05 31.97
C ILE A 2 12.91 -45.48 31.47
N GLY A 3 11.80 -46.10 31.86
CA GLY A 3 11.37 -47.42 31.43
C GLY A 3 10.05 -47.77 32.14
N ALA A 4 9.06 -48.25 31.39
CA ALA A 4 7.79 -48.71 31.93
C ALA A 4 7.94 -50.07 32.64
N THR A 5 8.79 -50.12 33.68
CA THR A 5 9.14 -51.38 34.36
C THR A 5 9.54 -51.11 35.80
N ALA A 6 8.95 -51.85 36.74
CA ALA A 6 9.32 -51.84 38.16
C ALA A 6 10.67 -52.55 38.43
N ASP A 7 11.28 -53.15 37.41
CA ASP A 7 12.59 -53.79 37.48
C ASP A 7 13.71 -52.81 37.13
N LYS A 8 14.45 -52.37 38.16
CA LYS A 8 15.58 -51.44 38.07
C LYS A 8 16.72 -51.97 37.16
N SER A 9 16.84 -53.29 36.98
CA SER A 9 17.89 -53.88 36.14
C SER A 9 17.67 -53.66 34.64
N LYS A 10 16.44 -53.30 34.23
CA LYS A 10 16.06 -53.00 32.84
C LYS A 10 16.01 -51.50 32.54
N ALA A 11 16.36 -50.67 33.51
CA ALA A 11 16.27 -49.22 33.37
C ALA A 11 17.47 -48.67 32.57
N ILE A 12 17.18 -47.83 31.57
CA ILE A 12 18.23 -47.11 30.84
C ILE A 12 18.75 -45.98 31.74
N GLN A 13 20.05 -45.99 32.03
CA GLN A 13 20.70 -44.89 32.74
C GLN A 13 20.98 -43.76 31.75
N LEU A 14 20.48 -42.57 32.08
CA LEU A 14 20.56 -41.38 31.23
C LEU A 14 21.63 -40.44 31.78
N ALA A 15 22.21 -39.63 30.89
CA ALA A 15 23.10 -38.54 31.25
C ALA A 15 22.65 -37.26 30.54
N LEU A 16 23.00 -36.12 31.12
CA LEU A 16 22.95 -34.84 30.44
C LEU A 16 24.31 -34.58 29.80
N ILE A 17 24.31 -34.11 28.57
CA ILE A 17 25.49 -33.62 27.86
C ILE A 17 25.20 -32.21 27.36
N ALA A 18 26.21 -31.35 27.28
CA ALA A 18 26.05 -30.05 26.61
C ALA A 18 25.61 -30.29 25.16
N SER A 19 24.61 -29.55 24.70
CA SER A 19 24.08 -29.67 23.35
C SER A 19 25.12 -29.14 22.34
N PRO A 20 25.59 -29.95 21.38
CA PRO A 20 26.51 -29.49 20.35
C PRO A 20 25.88 -28.49 19.36
N GLY A 21 24.54 -28.42 19.30
CA GLY A 21 23.80 -27.55 18.38
C GLY A 21 23.25 -26.27 19.02
N HIS A 22 23.23 -26.18 20.36
CA HIS A 22 22.64 -25.04 21.09
C HIS A 22 23.45 -24.71 22.35
N ASP A 23 24.11 -23.55 22.36
CA ASP A 23 24.88 -23.08 23.52
C ASP A 23 23.98 -22.86 24.75
N GLY A 24 24.48 -23.23 25.94
CA GLY A 24 23.74 -23.10 27.22
C GLY A 24 22.65 -24.17 27.45
N CYS A 25 22.48 -25.09 26.50
CA CYS A 25 21.49 -26.15 26.54
C CYS A 25 22.14 -27.52 26.79
N TYR A 26 21.37 -28.45 27.33
CA TYR A 26 21.76 -29.84 27.54
C TYR A 26 20.80 -30.81 26.84
N GLU A 27 21.34 -31.85 26.22
CA GLU A 27 20.57 -32.98 25.71
C GLU A 27 20.58 -34.15 26.70
N ILE A 28 19.47 -34.90 26.75
CA ILE A 28 19.45 -36.19 27.47
C ILE A 28 19.93 -37.28 26.52
N THR A 29 20.97 -37.98 26.92
CA THR A 29 21.54 -39.12 26.21
C THR A 29 21.50 -40.39 27.08
N LYS A 30 21.78 -41.56 26.51
CA LYS A 30 22.13 -42.71 27.33
C LYS A 30 23.52 -42.47 27.92
N SER A 31 23.68 -42.76 29.21
CA SER A 31 24.96 -42.59 29.91
C SER A 31 26.15 -43.31 29.24
N ASN A 32 25.88 -44.39 28.50
CA ASN A 32 26.86 -45.18 27.75
C ASN A 32 26.94 -44.86 26.24
N GLU A 33 26.16 -43.92 25.71
CA GLU A 33 26.08 -43.60 24.27
C GLU A 33 25.91 -42.09 24.05
N LYS A 34 26.89 -41.30 24.48
CA LYS A 34 26.85 -39.81 24.47
C LYS A 34 26.78 -39.16 23.08
N THR A 35 26.90 -39.94 22.01
CA THR A 35 26.76 -39.42 20.64
C THR A 35 25.31 -39.38 20.18
N LYS A 36 24.35 -39.83 21.00
CA LYS A 36 22.94 -39.81 20.66
C LYS A 36 22.05 -39.18 21.74
N GLY A 37 21.23 -38.19 21.38
CA GLY A 37 20.23 -37.55 22.23
C GLY A 37 18.82 -38.14 22.07
N ILE A 38 17.97 -37.99 23.08
CA ILE A 38 16.54 -38.32 23.02
C ILE A 38 15.84 -37.42 22.00
N ASN A 39 15.05 -38.00 21.11
CA ASN A 39 14.29 -37.28 20.08
C ASN A 39 12.83 -37.79 20.02
N GLN A 40 11.89 -36.90 19.67
CA GLN A 40 10.45 -37.17 19.54
C GLN A 40 9.98 -37.28 18.08
N TRP A 41 10.82 -37.73 17.14
CA TRP A 41 10.53 -37.82 15.70
C TRP A 41 9.20 -38.54 15.34
N GLY A 42 8.63 -39.33 16.26
CA GLY A 42 7.30 -39.96 16.12
C GLY A 42 6.08 -39.15 16.63
N GLY A 43 6.30 -37.90 17.06
CA GLY A 43 5.33 -37.02 17.72
C GLY A 43 5.29 -37.15 19.24
N ALA A 44 4.63 -36.21 19.91
CA ALA A 44 4.40 -36.22 21.37
C ALA A 44 3.03 -36.83 21.72
N GLY A 45 2.94 -37.53 22.86
CA GLY A 45 1.67 -38.04 23.39
C GLY A 45 1.80 -39.37 24.14
N ALA A 46 0.77 -39.73 24.91
CA ALA A 46 0.73 -41.01 25.62
C ALA A 46 0.76 -42.18 24.63
N GLY A 47 1.66 -43.15 24.85
CA GLY A 47 1.83 -44.33 24.00
C GLY A 47 2.78 -44.16 22.81
N LYS A 48 3.41 -42.99 22.63
CA LYS A 48 4.47 -42.79 21.63
C LYS A 48 5.85 -43.17 22.21
N GLU A 49 6.66 -43.88 21.43
CA GLU A 49 8.02 -44.24 21.81
C GLU A 49 9.01 -43.10 21.50
N LEU A 50 9.92 -42.83 22.44
CA LEU A 50 11.01 -41.88 22.27
C LEU A 50 12.26 -42.61 21.75
N GLY A 51 12.89 -42.06 20.70
CA GLY A 51 14.10 -42.62 20.10
C GLY A 51 15.38 -41.94 20.58
N PHE A 52 16.54 -42.55 20.30
CA PHE A 52 17.85 -41.91 20.45
C PHE A 52 18.49 -41.71 19.08
N TRP A 53 18.79 -40.46 18.72
CA TRP A 53 19.35 -40.02 17.43
C TRP A 53 20.59 -39.18 17.63
N ASN A 54 21.32 -38.78 16.58
CA ASN A 54 22.59 -38.08 16.73
C ASN A 54 22.46 -36.84 17.64
N ALA A 55 23.41 -36.67 18.55
CA ALA A 55 23.47 -35.50 19.41
C ALA A 55 23.76 -34.23 18.57
N GLY A 56 23.07 -33.13 18.86
CA GLY A 56 23.13 -31.90 18.05
C GLY A 56 22.36 -31.97 16.73
N ASP A 57 21.47 -32.97 16.55
CA ASP A 57 20.55 -32.99 15.42
C ASP A 57 19.59 -31.78 15.54
N PRO A 58 19.47 -30.93 14.50
CA PRO A 58 18.61 -29.74 14.54
C PRO A 58 17.13 -30.06 14.79
N ASN A 59 16.70 -31.31 14.62
CA ASN A 59 15.35 -31.77 14.90
C ASN A 59 15.18 -32.40 16.30
N ASN A 60 16.18 -32.34 17.18
CA ASN A 60 16.02 -32.72 18.58
C ASN A 60 15.10 -31.69 19.27
N PRO A 61 13.89 -32.07 19.72
CA PRO A 61 12.90 -31.10 20.19
C PRO A 61 13.01 -30.82 21.71
N LEU A 62 14.01 -31.38 22.39
CA LEU A 62 14.12 -31.33 23.85
C LEU A 62 15.52 -30.92 24.29
N TYR A 63 15.65 -29.64 24.65
CA TYR A 63 16.82 -29.09 25.30
C TYR A 63 16.48 -28.66 26.72
N PHE A 64 17.34 -29.04 27.66
CA PHE A 64 17.25 -28.57 29.04
C PHE A 64 18.12 -27.34 29.17
N VAL A 65 17.49 -26.26 29.59
CA VAL A 65 18.11 -24.97 29.76
C VAL A 65 18.74 -24.92 31.15
N ASP A 66 19.96 -24.37 31.26
CA ASP A 66 20.56 -24.09 32.56
C ASP A 66 19.57 -23.27 33.42
N PRO A 67 19.32 -23.61 34.70
CA PRO A 67 18.38 -22.84 35.54
C PRO A 67 18.70 -21.34 35.65
N SER A 68 19.95 -20.94 35.36
CA SER A 68 20.39 -19.54 35.30
C SER A 68 20.23 -18.89 33.92
N PHE A 69 20.02 -19.67 32.85
CA PHE A 69 19.74 -19.13 31.52
C PHE A 69 18.29 -18.65 31.45
N GLN A 70 18.14 -17.33 31.38
CA GLN A 70 16.88 -16.68 31.02
C GLN A 70 16.90 -16.47 29.52
N PRO A 71 16.02 -17.12 28.73
CA PRO A 71 15.95 -16.83 27.31
C PRO A 71 15.66 -15.34 27.10
N PRO A 72 16.14 -14.73 26.01
CA PRO A 72 15.77 -13.37 25.64
C PRO A 72 14.26 -13.20 25.69
N VAL A 73 13.79 -12.10 26.28
CA VAL A 73 12.35 -11.85 26.36
C VAL A 73 11.90 -11.45 24.96
N THR A 74 11.27 -12.40 24.27
CA THR A 74 10.69 -12.16 22.95
C THR A 74 9.61 -11.06 23.02
N TYR A 75 9.43 -10.29 21.96
CA TYR A 75 8.40 -9.24 21.88
C TYR A 75 7.01 -9.78 22.26
N THR A 76 6.62 -10.95 21.74
CA THR A 76 5.33 -11.56 22.08
C THR A 76 5.22 -11.91 23.56
N ALA A 77 6.26 -12.49 24.16
CA ALA A 77 6.27 -12.83 25.59
C ALA A 77 6.24 -11.57 26.47
N TYR A 78 7.00 -10.53 26.13
CA TYR A 78 6.99 -9.25 26.84
C TYR A 78 5.59 -8.63 26.82
N ARG A 79 4.97 -8.62 25.63
CA ARG A 79 3.63 -8.06 25.43
C ARG A 79 2.56 -8.77 26.27
N GLN A 80 2.68 -10.08 26.46
CA GLN A 80 1.76 -10.86 27.31
C GLN A 80 1.90 -10.56 28.81
N GLN A 81 3.03 -9.98 29.24
CA GLN A 81 3.29 -9.59 30.64
C GLN A 81 2.85 -8.16 30.96
N LEU A 82 2.51 -7.36 29.95
CA LEU A 82 2.05 -5.98 30.13
C LEU A 82 0.80 -5.80 31.02
N PRO A 83 -0.15 -6.74 31.12
CA PRO A 83 -1.23 -6.62 32.09
C PRO A 83 -0.67 -6.53 33.51
N GLN A 84 -0.81 -5.37 34.13
CA GLN A 84 -0.38 -5.17 35.52
C GLN A 84 -1.57 -5.40 36.44
N ASN A 85 -1.42 -6.31 37.40
CA ASN A 85 -2.50 -6.71 38.32
C ASN A 85 -3.80 -7.11 37.59
N GLY A 86 -3.65 -7.80 36.45
CA GLY A 86 -4.76 -8.23 35.60
C GLY A 86 -5.40 -7.11 34.78
N ARG A 87 -4.78 -5.94 34.66
CA ARG A 87 -5.29 -4.79 33.90
C ARG A 87 -4.31 -4.35 32.83
N TRP A 88 -4.82 -4.14 31.63
CA TRP A 88 -4.05 -3.60 30.50
C TRP A 88 -3.85 -2.09 30.58
N GLU A 89 -4.76 -1.38 31.27
CA GLU A 89 -4.80 0.07 31.30
C GLU A 89 -5.40 0.58 32.62
N TYR A 90 -5.08 1.82 32.99
CA TYR A 90 -5.75 2.54 34.08
C TYR A 90 -7.25 2.74 33.76
N PRO A 91 -8.12 2.85 34.78
CA PRO A 91 -9.48 3.36 34.56
C PRO A 91 -9.40 4.68 33.78
N LEU A 92 -10.23 4.84 32.75
CA LEU A 92 -10.20 6.04 31.90
C LEU A 92 -11.59 6.64 31.69
N THR A 93 -11.63 7.96 31.55
CA THR A 93 -12.77 8.73 31.08
C THR A 93 -12.46 9.25 29.68
N GLN A 94 -13.32 8.90 28.74
CA GLN A 94 -13.20 9.28 27.33
C GLN A 94 -13.42 10.78 27.16
N ILE A 95 -12.73 11.39 26.20
CA ILE A 95 -13.05 12.76 25.79
C ILE A 95 -14.49 12.84 25.26
N ALA A 96 -15.23 13.90 25.60
CA ALA A 96 -16.60 14.09 25.13
C ALA A 96 -16.67 14.49 23.65
N ALA A 97 -15.76 15.37 23.22
CA ALA A 97 -15.62 15.82 21.84
C ALA A 97 -14.15 16.15 21.54
N PHE A 98 -13.72 15.87 20.32
CA PHE A 98 -12.41 16.21 19.82
C PHE A 98 -12.56 16.88 18.45
N THR A 99 -11.82 17.97 18.24
CA THR A 99 -11.71 18.62 16.92
C THR A 99 -10.28 18.42 16.47
N PRO A 100 -10.05 17.52 15.51
CA PRO A 100 -8.74 17.37 14.90
C PRO A 100 -8.23 18.69 14.30
N GLU A 101 -6.91 18.87 14.33
CA GLU A 101 -6.26 20.04 13.72
C GLU A 101 -6.38 20.00 12.19
N SER A 102 -6.13 18.82 11.61
CA SER A 102 -6.21 18.58 10.18
C SER A 102 -7.49 17.84 9.81
N ARG A 103 -7.96 18.08 8.58
CA ARG A 103 -9.24 17.56 8.09
C ARG A 103 -9.25 16.04 8.07
N HIS A 104 -8.19 15.43 7.57
CA HIS A 104 -8.06 13.98 7.49
C HIS A 104 -7.32 13.47 8.72
N THR A 105 -8.08 13.14 9.76
CA THR A 105 -7.54 12.60 11.01
C THR A 105 -8.34 11.40 11.46
N LEU A 106 -7.67 10.27 11.66
CA LEU A 106 -8.24 9.13 12.38
C LEU A 106 -8.12 9.42 13.87
N TRP A 107 -9.19 9.27 14.65
CA TRP A 107 -9.12 9.50 16.10
C TRP A 107 -10.01 8.55 16.90
N TYR A 108 -9.65 8.34 18.16
CA TYR A 108 -10.24 7.33 19.04
C TYR A 108 -10.27 7.80 20.50
N LYS A 109 -11.26 7.30 21.22
CA LYS A 109 -11.52 7.64 22.63
C LYS A 109 -10.87 6.68 23.63
N LYS A 110 -10.10 5.69 23.16
CA LYS A 110 -9.43 4.67 23.97
C LYS A 110 -8.09 4.25 23.36
N PRO A 111 -7.13 3.75 24.15
CA PRO A 111 -5.93 3.08 23.66
C PRO A 111 -6.24 1.90 22.73
N ALA A 112 -5.27 1.50 21.90
CA ALA A 112 -5.39 0.33 21.02
C ALA A 112 -5.24 -0.97 21.83
N MET A 113 -6.29 -1.36 22.55
CA MET A 113 -6.28 -2.50 23.47
C MET A 113 -7.67 -3.13 23.59
N GLY A 114 -7.77 -4.26 24.28
CA GLY A 114 -9.06 -4.86 24.66
C GLY A 114 -9.77 -5.64 23.56
N VAL A 115 -9.04 -6.04 22.51
CA VAL A 115 -9.47 -7.00 21.48
C VAL A 115 -8.39 -8.06 21.30
N SER A 116 -8.66 -9.16 20.59
CA SER A 116 -7.70 -10.26 20.44
C SER A 116 -6.48 -9.89 19.59
N ASN A 117 -6.64 -9.03 18.58
CA ASN A 117 -5.52 -8.46 17.83
C ASN A 117 -5.60 -6.92 17.77
N PRO A 118 -5.13 -6.21 18.82
CA PRO A 118 -5.19 -4.75 18.87
C PRO A 118 -4.29 -4.06 17.84
N TRP A 119 -3.21 -4.73 17.42
CA TRP A 119 -2.33 -4.22 16.38
C TRP A 119 -3.10 -4.05 15.07
N MET A 120 -3.79 -5.11 14.65
CA MET A 120 -4.54 -5.13 13.39
C MET A 120 -5.79 -4.25 13.45
N GLU A 121 -6.49 -4.24 14.58
CA GLU A 121 -7.77 -3.54 14.71
C GLU A 121 -7.63 -2.03 14.91
N TYR A 122 -6.65 -1.61 15.70
CA TYR A 122 -6.65 -0.27 16.32
C TYR A 122 -5.32 0.46 16.28
N SER A 123 -4.18 -0.18 16.01
CA SER A 123 -2.91 0.54 15.97
C SER A 123 -2.88 1.57 14.85
N LEU A 124 -2.13 2.66 15.03
CA LEU A 124 -2.01 3.71 14.04
C LEU A 124 -0.63 3.68 13.39
N PRO A 125 -0.53 3.39 12.08
CA PRO A 125 0.76 3.34 11.41
C PRO A 125 1.32 4.72 11.18
N ILE A 126 2.63 4.87 11.35
CA ILE A 126 3.47 5.95 10.85
C ILE A 126 4.65 5.33 10.09
N GLY A 127 5.21 6.04 9.12
CA GLY A 127 6.36 5.55 8.38
C GLY A 127 7.04 6.61 7.53
N ASN A 128 8.33 6.40 7.27
CA ASN A 128 9.16 7.31 6.48
C ASN A 128 9.56 6.75 5.11
N GLY A 129 8.99 5.60 4.72
CA GLY A 129 9.34 4.86 3.51
C GLY A 129 10.27 3.66 3.74
N SER A 130 11.05 3.64 4.83
CA SER A 130 11.92 2.51 5.19
C SER A 130 11.67 2.02 6.62
N LEU A 131 11.62 2.94 7.59
CA LEU A 131 11.30 2.68 8.99
C LEU A 131 9.81 2.99 9.22
N GLY A 132 9.10 2.03 9.82
CA GLY A 132 7.69 2.13 10.15
C GLY A 132 7.45 1.86 11.63
N ALA A 133 6.37 2.42 12.19
CA ALA A 133 5.92 2.09 13.53
C ALA A 133 4.39 2.06 13.63
N SER A 134 3.88 1.22 14.52
CA SER A 134 2.47 1.12 14.87
C SER A 134 2.25 1.60 16.30
N LEU A 135 1.42 2.64 16.46
CA LEU A 135 1.21 3.36 17.73
C LEU A 135 -0.03 2.85 18.48
N PHE A 136 0.13 2.56 19.77
CA PHE A 136 -0.95 2.02 20.61
C PHE A 136 -1.57 3.06 21.57
N GLY A 137 -0.75 3.94 22.15
CA GLY A 137 -1.19 5.08 22.94
C GLY A 137 -1.63 4.76 24.38
N GLY A 138 -1.20 3.63 24.96
CA GLY A 138 -1.57 3.28 26.34
C GLY A 138 -0.97 4.22 27.39
N VAL A 139 -1.71 4.56 28.44
CA VAL A 139 -1.27 5.45 29.53
C VAL A 139 -0.46 4.69 30.57
N MET A 140 -0.87 3.48 30.92
CA MET A 140 -0.12 2.57 31.80
C MET A 140 1.12 1.99 31.11
N ASN A 141 0.94 1.47 29.90
CA ASN A 141 2.01 1.00 29.03
C ASN A 141 1.76 1.52 27.63
N ASP A 142 2.60 2.44 27.16
CA ASP A 142 2.63 2.78 25.73
C ASP A 142 3.41 1.71 24.97
N GLU A 143 3.07 1.54 23.70
CA GLU A 143 3.70 0.58 22.81
C GLU A 143 3.92 1.27 21.45
N ILE A 144 5.19 1.30 21.04
CA ILE A 144 5.64 1.73 19.71
C ILE A 144 6.28 0.49 19.08
N GLN A 145 5.47 -0.34 18.43
CA GLN A 145 5.97 -1.46 17.63
C GLN A 145 6.61 -0.88 16.37
N PHE A 146 7.75 -1.41 15.92
CA PHE A 146 8.45 -0.86 14.75
C PHE A 146 8.99 -1.94 13.82
N ASN A 147 9.19 -1.54 12.56
CA ASN A 147 9.69 -2.36 11.46
C ASN A 147 10.70 -1.58 10.63
N GLU A 148 11.63 -2.28 10.00
CA GLU A 148 12.51 -1.73 8.97
C GLU A 148 12.37 -2.58 7.72
N LYS A 149 12.17 -1.93 6.57
CA LYS A 149 11.75 -2.52 5.29
C LYS A 149 12.61 -3.68 4.79
N THR A 150 13.86 -3.76 5.23
CA THR A 150 14.86 -4.74 4.80
C THR A 150 15.15 -5.83 5.84
N LEU A 151 14.42 -5.86 6.96
CA LEU A 151 14.50 -6.94 7.95
C LEU A 151 13.74 -8.19 7.48
N TRP A 152 14.45 -9.06 6.76
CA TRP A 152 13.91 -10.29 6.19
C TRP A 152 14.75 -11.52 6.54
N ALA A 153 14.07 -12.65 6.77
CA ALA A 153 14.69 -13.98 6.70
C ALA A 153 14.84 -14.45 5.24
N GLY A 154 15.60 -15.52 5.01
CA GLY A 154 15.91 -16.08 3.69
C GLY A 154 17.19 -15.49 3.10
N GLY A 155 17.50 -15.86 1.85
CA GLY A 155 18.69 -15.38 1.19
C GLY A 155 18.71 -15.35 -0.33
N PRO A 156 19.84 -14.88 -0.90
CA PRO A 156 19.97 -14.65 -2.32
C PRO A 156 19.96 -15.96 -3.11
N ASN A 157 19.24 -15.98 -4.22
CA ASN A 157 19.13 -17.13 -5.14
C ASN A 157 18.38 -18.36 -4.59
N ASP A 158 17.67 -18.21 -3.47
CA ASP A 158 16.83 -19.26 -2.91
C ASP A 158 15.63 -19.51 -3.82
N ILE A 159 15.57 -20.69 -4.43
CA ILE A 159 14.39 -21.18 -5.17
C ILE A 159 13.98 -22.50 -4.52
N ASN A 160 13.06 -22.43 -3.58
CA ASN A 160 12.76 -23.52 -2.65
C ASN A 160 11.29 -23.92 -2.70
N THR A 161 10.99 -25.17 -2.35
CA THR A 161 9.61 -25.61 -2.18
C THR A 161 8.95 -24.83 -1.06
N ARG A 162 7.69 -24.41 -1.25
CA ARG A 162 6.95 -23.67 -0.24
C ARG A 162 6.91 -24.42 1.09
N GLY A 163 7.48 -23.81 2.13
CA GLY A 163 7.29 -24.22 3.53
C GLY A 163 6.05 -23.57 4.16
N ASN A 164 5.93 -23.70 5.48
CA ASN A 164 4.98 -22.88 6.24
C ASN A 164 5.43 -21.42 6.26
N ASP A 165 4.49 -20.51 6.54
CA ASP A 165 4.81 -19.09 6.68
C ASP A 165 5.79 -18.85 7.85
N GLY A 166 6.66 -17.85 7.71
CA GLY A 166 7.69 -17.47 8.68
C GLY A 166 9.10 -17.90 8.25
N PRO A 167 10.09 -17.85 9.17
CA PRO A 167 11.50 -18.10 8.85
C PRO A 167 11.79 -19.47 8.21
N ASN A 168 10.88 -20.43 8.42
CA ASN A 168 10.97 -21.79 7.86
C ASN A 168 10.46 -21.91 6.42
N SER A 169 10.02 -20.82 5.78
CA SER A 169 9.50 -20.83 4.40
C SER A 169 10.54 -21.24 3.36
N GLY A 170 11.83 -21.07 3.69
CA GLY A 170 12.98 -21.43 2.86
C GLY A 170 13.33 -20.39 1.79
N PHE A 171 12.44 -19.49 1.37
CA PHE A 171 12.77 -18.41 0.40
C PHE A 171 12.80 -17.00 1.04
N GLY A 172 12.21 -16.86 2.22
CA GLY A 172 12.24 -15.66 3.04
C GLY A 172 10.88 -15.25 3.60
N CYS A 173 10.91 -14.36 4.58
CA CYS A 173 9.74 -13.70 5.14
C CYS A 173 10.12 -12.34 5.75
N PHE A 174 9.16 -11.42 5.79
CA PHE A 174 9.32 -10.14 6.47
C PHE A 174 9.09 -10.30 7.97
N LEU A 175 9.95 -9.71 8.80
CA LEU A 175 9.92 -9.89 10.26
C LEU A 175 9.53 -8.61 11.01
N ASN A 176 8.92 -8.81 12.18
CA ASN A 176 8.76 -7.74 13.16
C ASN A 176 10.13 -7.37 13.74
N PHE A 177 10.51 -6.08 13.72
CA PHE A 177 11.78 -5.64 14.30
C PHE A 177 11.71 -5.67 15.83
N GLY A 178 10.57 -5.28 16.41
CA GLY A 178 10.36 -5.29 17.85
C GLY A 178 9.50 -4.11 18.31
N GLY A 179 9.70 -3.67 19.54
CA GLY A 179 8.95 -2.56 20.10
C GLY A 179 9.69 -1.80 21.19
N VAL A 180 9.34 -0.51 21.32
CA VAL A 180 9.62 0.27 22.53
C VAL A 180 8.36 0.28 23.38
N PHE A 181 8.50 -0.20 24.62
CA PHE A 181 7.44 -0.16 25.62
C PHE A 181 7.74 0.95 26.62
N VAL A 182 6.77 1.81 26.90
CA VAL A 182 6.92 2.92 27.84
C VAL A 182 5.99 2.71 29.01
N LYS A 183 6.55 2.23 30.11
CA LYS A 183 5.81 2.02 31.36
C LYS A 183 5.69 3.32 32.13
N ASN A 184 4.49 3.65 32.55
CA ASN A 184 4.24 4.77 33.45
C ASN A 184 4.49 4.35 34.90
N LEU A 185 5.44 5.02 35.55
CA LEU A 185 5.83 4.80 36.95
C LEU A 185 5.19 5.83 37.90
N ASN A 186 4.42 6.79 37.38
CA ASN A 186 3.81 7.85 38.19
C ASN A 186 2.57 7.34 38.94
N THR A 187 2.80 6.72 40.10
CA THR A 187 1.73 6.26 41.00
C THR A 187 1.00 7.39 41.72
N ASP A 188 1.56 8.60 41.71
CA ASP A 188 0.93 9.78 42.32
C ASP A 188 -0.20 10.32 41.44
N ALA A 189 0.00 10.33 40.13
CA ALA A 189 -1.01 10.71 39.14
C ALA A 189 -1.96 9.56 38.78
N PHE A 190 -1.46 8.31 38.72
CA PHE A 190 -2.24 7.15 38.27
C PHE A 190 -1.93 5.88 39.09
N ASP A 191 -2.91 5.34 39.83
CA ASP A 191 -2.71 4.14 40.68
C ASP A 191 -3.68 2.99 40.37
N GLY A 192 -4.47 3.10 39.29
CA GLY A 192 -5.46 2.09 38.92
C GLY A 192 -6.77 2.13 39.72
N THR A 193 -6.94 3.08 40.64
CA THR A 193 -8.20 3.35 41.33
C THR A 193 -9.06 4.36 40.55
N ALA A 194 -10.35 4.45 40.90
CA ALA A 194 -11.25 5.42 40.29
C ALA A 194 -10.87 6.88 40.59
N ASN A 195 -10.15 7.14 41.70
CA ASN A 195 -9.77 8.48 42.14
C ASN A 195 -8.57 9.02 41.37
N LYS A 196 -7.68 8.16 40.88
CA LYS A 196 -6.51 8.51 40.05
C LYS A 196 -6.62 7.87 38.66
N LYS A 197 -7.77 8.14 38.02
CA LYS A 197 -8.10 7.67 36.68
C LYS A 197 -7.58 8.66 35.60
N VAL A 198 -7.44 8.16 34.38
CA VAL A 198 -7.13 8.98 33.21
C VAL A 198 -8.36 9.78 32.80
N LEU A 199 -8.21 11.08 32.51
CA LEU A 199 -9.28 11.97 32.09
C LEU A 199 -9.08 12.47 30.66
N ASN A 200 -10.20 12.71 29.95
CA ASN A 200 -10.24 13.34 28.63
C ASN A 200 -9.33 12.68 27.59
N TYR A 201 -9.22 11.35 27.63
CA TYR A 201 -8.32 10.62 26.75
C TYR A 201 -8.75 10.72 25.28
N VAL A 202 -7.79 11.01 24.41
CA VAL A 202 -7.90 10.88 22.95
C VAL A 202 -6.57 10.46 22.35
N ARG A 203 -6.60 9.61 21.32
CA ARG A 203 -5.47 9.36 20.42
C ARG A 203 -5.88 9.57 18.97
N TYR A 204 -4.93 9.93 18.12
CA TYR A 204 -5.21 10.25 16.74
C TYR A 204 -3.99 10.04 15.82
N LEU A 205 -4.27 9.97 14.53
CA LEU A 205 -3.31 10.01 13.42
C LEU A 205 -3.78 11.07 12.43
N ASP A 206 -3.05 12.18 12.39
CA ASP A 206 -3.18 13.21 11.36
C ASP A 206 -2.45 12.73 10.11
N ILE A 207 -3.21 12.36 9.08
CA ILE A 207 -2.65 11.82 7.84
C ILE A 207 -2.28 12.92 6.84
N ASP A 208 -2.71 14.17 7.07
CA ASP A 208 -2.29 15.32 6.26
C ASP A 208 -0.83 15.69 6.56
N LYS A 209 -0.40 15.50 7.82
CA LYS A 209 0.96 15.82 8.29
C LYS A 209 1.81 14.59 8.65
N GLY A 210 1.21 13.41 8.71
CA GLY A 210 1.87 12.18 9.15
C GLY A 210 2.31 12.22 10.61
N ILE A 211 1.42 12.66 11.50
CA ILE A 211 1.70 12.82 12.93
C ILE A 211 0.69 12.01 13.74
N GLY A 212 1.20 11.09 14.56
CA GLY A 212 0.43 10.44 15.61
C GLY A 212 0.38 11.30 16.88
N GLY A 213 -0.66 11.14 17.69
CA GLY A 213 -0.71 11.80 18.99
C GLY A 213 -1.64 11.18 20.02
N VAL A 214 -1.38 11.50 21.29
CA VAL A 214 -2.22 11.18 22.44
C VAL A 214 -2.34 12.41 23.32
N ASN A 215 -3.53 12.72 23.82
CA ASN A 215 -3.77 13.74 24.83
C ASN A 215 -4.62 13.16 25.96
N PHE A 216 -4.27 13.47 27.21
CA PHE A 216 -5.06 13.13 28.40
C PHE A 216 -4.69 14.03 29.57
N ALA A 217 -5.43 13.91 30.68
CA ALA A 217 -5.17 14.64 31.91
C ALA A 217 -5.29 13.74 33.14
N ASP A 218 -4.73 14.19 34.26
CA ASP A 218 -4.98 13.63 35.58
C ASP A 218 -5.97 14.49 36.40
N LYS A 219 -6.28 14.03 37.62
CA LYS A 219 -7.20 14.69 38.55
C LYS A 219 -6.75 16.09 38.98
N ASP A 220 -5.45 16.37 38.93
CA ASP A 220 -4.86 17.64 39.38
C ASP A 220 -4.79 18.66 38.23
N GLY A 221 -5.31 18.29 37.05
CA GLY A 221 -5.34 19.13 35.86
C GLY A 221 -4.02 19.16 35.09
N THR A 222 -3.07 18.28 35.40
CA THR A 222 -1.85 18.15 34.60
C THR A 222 -2.21 17.58 33.25
N LEU A 223 -1.82 18.28 32.19
CA LEU A 223 -2.04 17.86 30.81
C LEU A 223 -0.85 17.06 30.32
N TYR A 224 -1.12 15.88 29.78
CA TYR A 224 -0.13 15.02 29.17
C TYR A 224 -0.36 14.96 27.67
N THR A 225 0.71 15.17 26.90
CA THR A 225 0.65 15.03 25.44
C THR A 225 1.75 14.11 24.95
N ARG A 226 1.44 13.40 23.87
CA ARG A 226 2.38 12.60 23.12
C ARG A 226 2.29 12.94 21.65
N ARG A 227 3.42 13.07 20.97
CA ARG A 227 3.50 13.30 19.52
C ARG A 227 4.50 12.33 18.92
N TYR A 228 4.15 11.73 17.79
CA TYR A 228 4.94 10.71 17.12
C TYR A 228 5.01 11.00 15.63
N PHE A 229 6.18 10.80 15.02
CA PHE A 229 6.33 10.79 13.57
C PHE A 229 7.55 9.96 13.17
N ALA A 230 7.53 9.44 11.95
CA ALA A 230 8.67 8.79 11.33
C ALA A 230 9.28 9.76 10.31
N SER A 231 10.41 10.37 10.66
CA SER A 231 11.05 11.39 9.81
C SER A 231 11.88 10.73 8.72
N ALA A 232 11.59 11.05 7.45
CA ALA A 232 12.45 10.67 6.34
C ALA A 232 13.72 11.53 6.26
N PRO A 233 13.67 12.86 6.47
CA PRO A 233 14.88 13.68 6.51
C PRO A 233 15.90 13.29 7.60
N ASP A 234 15.43 12.71 8.70
CA ASP A 234 16.27 12.39 9.86
C ASP A 234 16.49 10.89 10.10
N GLY A 235 15.79 10.01 9.38
CA GLY A 235 15.98 8.56 9.45
C GLY A 235 15.57 7.91 10.79
N VAL A 236 14.69 8.57 11.57
CA VAL A 236 14.26 8.10 12.90
C VAL A 236 12.74 8.11 13.06
N VAL A 237 12.24 7.21 13.91
CA VAL A 237 10.96 7.39 14.60
C VAL A 237 11.22 8.27 15.81
N ALA A 238 10.54 9.41 15.89
CA ALA A 238 10.64 10.35 17.00
C ALA A 238 9.34 10.36 17.80
N ALA A 239 9.44 10.33 19.13
CA ALA A 239 8.32 10.49 20.04
C ALA A 239 8.63 11.53 21.11
N ARG A 240 7.70 12.43 21.39
CA ARG A 240 7.79 13.43 22.47
C ARG A 240 6.68 13.20 23.46
N TYR A 241 7.04 13.09 24.74
CA TYR A 241 6.15 13.00 25.88
C TYR A 241 6.25 14.30 26.68
N THR A 242 5.13 14.92 27.05
CA THR A 242 5.13 16.15 27.85
C THR A 242 4.17 16.05 29.03
N ALA A 243 4.51 16.68 30.14
CA ALA A 243 3.62 16.93 31.27
C ALA A 243 3.59 18.42 31.63
N GLN A 244 2.43 19.06 31.46
CA GLN A 244 2.20 20.47 31.75
C GLN A 244 1.23 20.60 32.92
N GLY A 245 1.76 20.91 34.11
CA GLY A 245 0.99 21.03 35.34
C GLY A 245 1.84 20.72 36.57
N ALA A 246 1.16 20.32 37.66
CA ALA A 246 1.80 20.01 38.94
C ALA A 246 2.59 18.69 38.90
N ASN A 247 2.09 17.68 38.19
CA ASN A 247 2.70 16.36 38.10
C ASN A 247 3.75 16.31 36.98
N LYS A 248 4.72 15.41 37.11
CA LYS A 248 5.84 15.22 36.18
C LYS A 248 5.82 13.83 35.55
N LEU A 249 6.67 13.63 34.55
CA LEU A 249 6.85 12.34 33.89
C LEU A 249 7.77 11.45 34.74
N HIS A 250 7.26 10.26 35.05
CA HIS A 250 8.00 9.15 35.63
C HIS A 250 7.79 7.94 34.72
N LEU A 251 8.77 7.62 33.87
CA LEU A 251 8.61 6.68 32.76
C LEU A 251 9.81 5.71 32.71
N CYS A 252 9.57 4.46 32.30
CA CYS A 252 10.63 3.53 31.93
C CYS A 252 10.46 3.11 30.46
N PHE A 253 11.51 3.28 29.67
CA PHE A 253 11.56 2.93 28.25
C PHE A 253 12.34 1.63 28.07
N SER A 254 11.68 0.60 27.56
CA SER A 254 12.25 -0.73 27.32
C SER A 254 12.25 -1.05 25.83
N LEU A 255 13.41 -1.37 25.27
CA LEU A 255 13.57 -1.82 23.88
C LEU A 255 13.58 -3.34 23.86
N VAL A 256 12.67 -3.95 23.07
CA VAL A 256 12.50 -5.40 23.05
C VAL A 256 12.58 -5.91 21.60
N PRO A 257 13.46 -6.87 21.29
CA PRO A 257 13.58 -7.42 19.95
C PRO A 257 12.36 -8.26 19.56
N GLY A 258 12.05 -8.26 18.26
CA GLY A 258 11.04 -9.13 17.66
C GLY A 258 11.40 -10.61 17.82
N ASP A 259 10.38 -11.46 17.67
CA ASP A 259 10.55 -12.90 17.67
C ASP A 259 11.42 -13.33 16.45
N GLU A 260 12.20 -14.40 16.57
CA GLU A 260 13.02 -14.99 15.49
C GLU A 260 14.15 -14.09 14.94
N LEU A 261 14.52 -13.01 15.63
CA LEU A 261 15.64 -12.14 15.19
C LEU A 261 17.03 -12.66 15.55
N HIS A 262 17.13 -13.73 16.35
CA HIS A 262 18.40 -14.22 16.90
C HIS A 262 19.21 -13.09 17.57
N ALA A 263 18.52 -12.27 18.37
CA ALA A 263 19.10 -11.17 19.13
C ALA A 263 19.06 -11.47 20.63
N ASP A 264 20.06 -10.96 21.34
CA ASP A 264 20.02 -10.89 22.80
C ASP A 264 19.07 -9.77 23.26
N ASN A 265 18.78 -9.75 24.56
CA ASN A 265 18.06 -8.63 25.17
C ASN A 265 18.81 -7.31 24.96
N ALA A 266 18.06 -6.21 24.86
CA ALA A 266 18.66 -4.89 24.73
C ALA A 266 19.55 -4.56 25.94
N THR A 267 20.67 -3.90 25.65
CA THR A 267 21.56 -3.33 26.65
C THR A 267 21.30 -1.84 26.79
N TYR A 268 21.44 -1.30 28.00
CA TYR A 268 21.12 0.09 28.32
C TYR A 268 22.33 0.81 28.90
N ALA A 269 22.57 2.05 28.47
CA ALA A 269 23.69 2.86 28.92
C ALA A 269 23.23 4.17 29.59
N ALA A 270 24.10 4.71 30.44
CA ALA A 270 23.81 5.88 31.28
C ALA A 270 23.54 7.17 30.47
N ASP A 271 23.89 7.20 29.19
CA ASP A 271 23.60 8.32 28.28
C ASP A 271 22.18 8.28 27.69
N GLY A 272 21.34 7.35 28.16
CA GLY A 272 19.96 7.18 27.72
C GLY A 272 19.79 6.29 26.50
N THR A 273 20.85 5.60 26.05
CA THR A 273 20.77 4.69 24.91
C THR A 273 20.36 3.29 25.31
N GLY A 274 19.52 2.66 24.47
CA GLY A 274 19.24 1.23 24.52
C GLY A 274 19.46 0.60 23.15
N THR A 275 20.13 -0.56 23.07
CA THR A 275 20.44 -1.19 21.78
C THR A 275 20.43 -2.72 21.85
N PHE A 276 20.01 -3.34 20.75
CA PHE A 276 20.25 -4.76 20.47
C PHE A 276 20.69 -4.94 19.02
N ASN A 277 21.30 -6.08 18.73
CA ASN A 277 21.73 -6.48 17.40
C ASN A 277 21.63 -7.99 17.23
N GLY A 278 21.66 -8.44 15.98
CA GLY A 278 21.68 -9.86 15.65
C GLY A 278 22.05 -10.09 14.19
N LYS A 279 21.96 -11.35 13.77
CA LYS A 279 22.23 -11.78 12.41
C LYS A 279 21.18 -12.78 11.96
N LEU A 280 20.51 -12.47 10.86
CA LEU A 280 19.68 -13.41 10.09
C LEU A 280 20.54 -14.10 9.03
N GLN A 281 19.96 -15.03 8.27
CA GLN A 281 20.68 -15.77 7.22
C GLN A 281 21.50 -14.86 6.29
N THR A 282 20.94 -13.74 5.86
CA THR A 282 21.59 -12.82 4.90
C THR A 282 22.08 -11.53 5.54
N VAL A 283 21.29 -10.89 6.41
CA VAL A 283 21.57 -9.55 6.91
C VAL A 283 21.91 -9.53 8.40
N TYR A 284 22.87 -8.68 8.77
CA TYR A 284 23.00 -8.15 10.12
C TYR A 284 21.88 -7.14 10.37
N HIS A 285 21.45 -7.02 11.63
CA HIS A 285 20.50 -5.98 12.05
C HIS A 285 20.92 -5.34 13.36
N ASN A 286 20.58 -4.07 13.53
CA ASN A 286 20.81 -3.29 14.75
C ASN A 286 19.65 -2.31 14.97
N ALA A 287 19.19 -2.22 16.21
CA ALA A 287 18.29 -1.16 16.65
C ALA A 287 18.94 -0.36 17.78
N LEU A 288 18.69 0.95 17.77
CA LEU A 288 19.11 1.87 18.81
C LEU A 288 17.99 2.84 19.13
N MET A 289 17.65 2.96 20.41
CA MET A 289 16.85 4.04 20.94
C MET A 289 17.70 5.00 21.78
N LYS A 290 17.31 6.28 21.83
CA LYS A 290 17.91 7.30 22.69
C LYS A 290 16.83 8.11 23.39
N VAL A 291 16.88 8.13 24.71
CA VAL A 291 15.93 8.82 25.59
C VAL A 291 16.57 10.09 26.14
N ILE A 292 15.94 11.25 25.89
CA ILE A 292 16.47 12.57 26.19
C ILE A 292 15.44 13.33 27.04
N PRO A 293 15.61 13.41 28.37
CA PRO A 293 14.69 14.15 29.23
C PRO A 293 15.03 15.65 29.27
N VAL A 294 14.00 16.48 29.44
CA VAL A 294 14.11 17.90 29.79
C VAL A 294 13.69 18.05 31.25
N GLY A 295 14.69 18.27 32.11
CA GLY A 295 14.54 18.20 33.56
C GLY A 295 14.48 16.76 34.09
N GLY A 296 14.40 16.61 35.42
CA GLY A 296 14.39 15.30 36.07
C GLY A 296 15.75 14.60 36.09
N THR A 297 15.73 13.29 36.35
CA THR A 297 16.92 12.43 36.34
C THR A 297 16.73 11.26 35.37
N LEU A 298 17.86 10.75 34.86
CA LEU A 298 17.94 9.65 33.90
C LEU A 298 18.77 8.52 34.51
N ARG A 299 18.28 7.27 34.42
CA ARG A 299 19.00 6.10 34.91
C ARG A 299 18.81 4.90 33.99
N ALA A 300 19.92 4.28 33.60
CA ALA A 300 19.87 2.95 33.00
C ALA A 300 19.68 1.88 34.07
N THR A 301 18.74 0.97 33.85
CA THR A 301 18.47 -0.21 34.68
C THR A 301 18.56 -1.47 33.82
N ALA A 302 18.36 -2.64 34.43
CA ALA A 302 18.24 -3.88 33.68
C ALA A 302 16.95 -3.93 32.83
N ASP A 303 15.92 -3.20 33.25
CA ASP A 303 14.60 -3.22 32.61
C ASP A 303 14.47 -2.16 31.50
N GLY A 304 15.29 -1.10 31.52
CA GLY A 304 15.18 -0.02 30.55
C GLY A 304 15.90 1.27 30.95
N ILE A 305 15.55 2.35 30.27
CA ILE A 305 15.93 3.71 30.63
C ILE A 305 14.80 4.36 31.43
N GLU A 306 15.06 4.61 32.71
CA GLU A 306 14.13 5.30 33.60
C GLU A 306 14.37 6.80 33.59
N VAL A 307 13.27 7.55 33.49
CA VAL A 307 13.22 9.00 33.65
C VAL A 307 12.33 9.31 34.84
N ASP A 308 12.85 10.12 35.78
CA ASP A 308 12.15 10.51 37.00
C ASP A 308 12.09 12.04 37.14
N GLY A 309 10.89 12.61 37.09
CA GLY A 309 10.65 14.03 37.38
C GLY A 309 10.82 14.98 36.20
N ALA A 310 10.77 14.50 34.96
CA ALA A 310 10.93 15.33 33.76
C ALA A 310 9.64 16.07 33.37
N SER A 311 9.76 17.26 32.78
CA SER A 311 8.61 17.93 32.13
C SER A 311 8.37 17.43 30.70
N GLU A 312 9.43 16.93 30.07
CA GLU A 312 9.40 16.43 28.72
C GLU A 312 10.42 15.31 28.54
N VAL A 313 10.11 14.34 27.67
CA VAL A 313 11.04 13.29 27.25
C VAL A 313 10.93 13.11 25.74
N ILE A 314 12.06 13.16 25.04
CA ILE A 314 12.18 12.83 23.62
C ILE A 314 12.77 11.43 23.52
N LEU A 315 12.14 10.59 22.69
CA LEU A 315 12.63 9.28 22.28
C LEU A 315 12.95 9.36 20.78
N LEU A 316 14.17 8.96 20.41
CA LEU A 316 14.60 8.77 19.03
C LEU A 316 14.91 7.29 18.82
N LEU A 317 14.33 6.68 17.79
CA LEU A 317 14.47 5.26 17.49
C LEU A 317 14.89 5.08 16.04
N CYS A 318 15.93 4.28 15.82
CA CYS A 318 16.37 3.85 14.50
C CYS A 318 16.62 2.34 14.51
N GLY A 319 16.23 1.67 13.43
CA GLY A 319 16.62 0.31 13.11
C GLY A 319 17.23 0.29 11.71
N GLY A 320 18.13 -0.66 11.45
CA GLY A 320 18.72 -0.84 10.13
C GLY A 320 19.27 -2.25 9.94
N THR A 321 19.49 -2.62 8.67
CA THR A 321 20.14 -3.89 8.30
C THR A 321 21.32 -3.68 7.37
N SER A 322 22.16 -4.70 7.20
CA SER A 322 23.25 -4.70 6.21
C SER A 322 22.77 -4.99 4.77
N PHE A 323 21.47 -4.89 4.46
CA PHE A 323 20.95 -5.11 3.10
C PHE A 323 21.56 -4.14 2.09
N ASP A 324 21.89 -4.69 0.92
CA ASP A 324 22.41 -3.92 -0.21
C ASP A 324 21.97 -4.59 -1.52
N SER A 325 21.08 -3.94 -2.27
CA SER A 325 20.57 -4.48 -3.53
C SER A 325 21.62 -4.49 -4.65
N SER A 326 22.69 -3.69 -4.55
CA SER A 326 23.68 -3.56 -5.63
C SER A 326 24.63 -4.75 -5.74
N VAL A 327 24.70 -5.60 -4.71
CA VAL A 327 25.64 -6.74 -4.66
C VAL A 327 24.91 -8.08 -4.74
N PRO A 328 25.48 -9.12 -5.40
CA PRO A 328 24.84 -10.43 -5.52
C PRO A 328 24.55 -11.14 -4.19
N ALA A 329 25.35 -10.85 -3.15
CA ALA A 329 25.16 -11.41 -1.80
C ALA A 329 23.96 -10.78 -1.07
N ARG A 330 23.39 -9.68 -1.60
CA ARG A 330 22.32 -8.88 -1.01
C ARG A 330 22.62 -8.34 0.39
N THR A 331 23.91 -8.26 0.73
CA THR A 331 24.38 -7.66 1.96
C THR A 331 25.77 -7.08 1.78
N SER A 332 26.05 -5.95 2.42
CA SER A 332 27.38 -5.34 2.48
C SER A 332 27.69 -4.82 3.89
N GLY A 333 28.97 -4.91 4.25
CA GLY A 333 29.48 -4.54 5.57
C GLY A 333 29.27 -5.60 6.66
N ASP A 334 29.59 -5.22 7.89
CA ASP A 334 29.52 -6.08 9.08
C ASP A 334 28.67 -5.48 10.21
N ALA A 335 28.57 -6.20 11.33
CA ALA A 335 27.78 -5.79 12.50
C ALA A 335 28.25 -4.46 13.10
N ALA A 336 29.56 -4.18 13.12
CA ALA A 336 30.11 -2.98 13.73
C ALA A 336 29.83 -1.75 12.84
N GLN A 337 30.06 -1.89 11.53
CA GLN A 337 29.74 -0.84 10.56
C GLN A 337 28.26 -0.48 10.55
N LEU A 338 27.38 -1.50 10.68
CA LEU A 338 25.96 -1.28 10.79
C LEU A 338 25.60 -0.53 12.09
N ALA A 339 26.14 -0.96 13.23
CA ALA A 339 25.92 -0.30 14.51
C ALA A 339 26.37 1.16 14.49
N ASP A 340 27.55 1.45 13.91
CA ASP A 340 28.06 2.81 13.75
C ASP A 340 27.15 3.68 12.87
N ARG A 341 26.62 3.12 11.78
CA ARG A 341 25.67 3.82 10.90
C ARG A 341 24.37 4.16 11.63
N VAL A 342 23.76 3.18 12.32
CA VAL A 342 22.53 3.39 13.09
C VAL A 342 22.74 4.41 14.20
N LYS A 343 23.85 4.29 14.95
CA LYS A 343 24.24 5.26 15.98
C LYS A 343 24.43 6.66 15.41
N GLY A 344 25.12 6.79 14.27
CA GLY A 344 25.35 8.06 13.59
C GLY A 344 24.04 8.77 13.19
N ILE A 345 23.04 8.03 12.71
CA ILE A 345 21.71 8.56 12.40
C ILE A 345 21.04 9.11 13.67
N VAL A 346 21.01 8.31 14.75
CA VAL A 346 20.36 8.73 16.00
C VAL A 346 21.08 9.91 16.65
N ASP A 347 22.42 9.94 16.65
CA ASP A 347 23.17 11.06 17.20
C ASP A 347 22.98 12.35 16.38
N ALA A 348 22.89 12.24 15.05
CA ALA A 348 22.58 13.39 14.19
C ALA A 348 21.18 13.94 14.45
N ALA A 349 20.19 13.07 14.67
CA ALA A 349 18.84 13.47 15.08
C ALA A 349 18.82 14.07 16.49
N ALA A 350 19.57 13.51 17.43
CA ALA A 350 19.68 13.99 18.82
C ALA A 350 20.35 15.37 18.94
N ALA A 351 21.12 15.78 17.93
CA ALA A 351 21.71 17.12 17.86
C ALA A 351 20.70 18.20 17.46
N LYS A 352 19.50 17.83 16.99
CA LYS A 352 18.42 18.74 16.62
C LYS A 352 17.41 18.91 17.76
N SER A 353 16.81 20.09 17.85
CA SER A 353 15.63 20.33 18.67
C SER A 353 14.41 19.57 18.13
N TRP A 354 13.42 19.35 18.98
CA TRP A 354 12.15 18.76 18.56
C TRP A 354 11.48 19.55 17.43
N ASP A 355 11.50 20.88 17.51
CA ASP A 355 10.86 21.73 16.51
C ASP A 355 11.59 21.65 15.16
N GLU A 356 12.91 21.50 15.13
CA GLU A 356 13.66 21.26 13.90
C GLU A 356 13.29 19.92 13.26
N LEU A 357 13.23 18.84 14.06
CA LEU A 357 12.82 17.51 13.58
C LEU A 357 11.38 17.54 13.04
N LEU A 358 10.45 18.14 13.79
CA LEU A 358 9.05 18.24 13.42
C LEU A 358 8.85 19.07 12.15
N ASN A 359 9.51 20.22 12.05
CA ASN A 359 9.40 21.09 10.87
C ASN A 359 9.99 20.42 9.63
N ALA A 360 11.13 19.74 9.75
CA ALA A 360 11.73 18.99 8.64
C ALA A 360 10.80 17.85 8.18
N HIS A 361 10.23 17.09 9.11
CA HIS A 361 9.25 16.04 8.83
C HIS A 361 8.02 16.59 8.12
N VAL A 362 7.35 17.60 8.68
CA VAL A 362 6.11 18.16 8.12
C VAL A 362 6.36 18.76 6.74
N ALA A 363 7.45 19.51 6.56
CA ALA A 363 7.81 20.07 5.26
C ALA A 363 8.03 18.98 4.21
N ASN A 364 8.75 17.91 4.55
CA ASN A 364 8.95 16.78 3.65
C ASN A 364 7.64 16.06 3.36
N PHE A 365 6.88 15.67 4.38
CA PHE A 365 5.67 14.87 4.24
C PHE A 365 4.59 15.61 3.44
N THR A 366 4.33 16.87 3.78
CA THR A 366 3.32 17.69 3.10
C THR A 366 3.70 18.05 1.66
N SER A 367 4.99 18.01 1.30
CA SER A 367 5.43 18.16 -0.09
C SER A 367 4.94 17.02 -1.01
N PHE A 368 4.57 15.87 -0.44
CA PHE A 368 3.90 14.77 -1.13
C PHE A 368 2.39 14.79 -0.88
N MET A 369 1.98 14.77 0.38
CA MET A 369 0.57 14.62 0.75
C MET A 369 -0.28 15.79 0.22
N GLY A 370 0.23 17.02 0.32
CA GLY A 370 -0.44 18.24 -0.15
C GLY A 370 -0.54 18.40 -1.66
N ARG A 371 -0.01 17.47 -2.46
CA ARG A 371 -0.10 17.51 -3.93
C ARG A 371 -1.51 17.24 -4.46
N VAL A 372 -2.34 16.47 -3.74
CA VAL A 372 -3.73 16.17 -4.13
C VAL A 372 -4.67 16.50 -2.99
N ASP A 373 -5.73 17.24 -3.29
CA ASP A 373 -6.85 17.50 -2.38
C ASP A 373 -8.15 17.04 -3.03
N PHE A 374 -8.75 15.98 -2.49
CA PHE A 374 -10.04 15.45 -2.89
C PHE A 374 -11.05 15.73 -1.78
N GLN A 375 -12.15 16.41 -2.11
CA GLN A 375 -13.22 16.71 -1.16
C GLN A 375 -14.59 16.55 -1.80
N ILE A 376 -15.47 15.82 -1.12
CA ILE A 376 -16.87 15.58 -1.52
C ILE A 376 -17.86 15.95 -0.43
N THR A 377 -17.36 16.53 0.66
CA THR A 377 -18.16 17.01 1.78
C THR A 377 -17.67 18.39 2.24
N PRO A 378 -18.58 19.30 2.64
CA PRO A 378 -18.17 20.64 3.07
C PRO A 378 -17.43 20.65 4.42
N ASN A 379 -17.73 19.70 5.30
CA ASN A 379 -17.16 19.64 6.65
C ASN A 379 -16.73 18.21 6.99
N PRO A 380 -15.63 18.02 7.74
CA PRO A 380 -15.24 16.70 8.23
C PRO A 380 -16.23 16.15 9.25
N SER A 381 -16.25 14.83 9.42
CA SER A 381 -17.09 14.17 10.42
C SER A 381 -16.67 14.56 11.84
N LYS A 382 -17.67 14.71 12.73
CA LYS A 382 -17.44 14.84 14.18
C LYS A 382 -17.40 13.51 14.92
N LYS A 383 -17.60 12.38 14.22
CA LYS A 383 -17.48 11.04 14.80
C LYS A 383 -16.00 10.66 14.89
N ASN A 384 -15.65 9.87 15.90
CA ASN A 384 -14.38 9.16 15.89
C ASN A 384 -14.43 8.03 14.86
N THR A 385 -13.27 7.55 14.43
CA THR A 385 -13.17 6.64 13.29
C THR A 385 -13.94 5.34 13.51
N GLU A 386 -13.91 4.78 14.72
CA GLU A 386 -14.69 3.57 15.05
C GLU A 386 -16.20 3.81 14.91
N ASP A 387 -16.71 4.90 15.50
CA ASP A 387 -18.13 5.25 15.40
C ASP A 387 -18.52 5.61 13.95
N LEU A 388 -17.61 6.16 13.15
CA LEU A 388 -17.82 6.49 11.75
C LEU A 388 -17.98 5.23 10.89
N VAL A 389 -17.09 4.24 11.04
CA VAL A 389 -17.16 2.95 10.32
C VAL A 389 -18.42 2.18 10.70
N LYS A 390 -18.77 2.13 12.00
CA LYS A 390 -20.02 1.53 12.47
C LYS A 390 -21.25 2.21 11.90
N PHE A 391 -21.25 3.55 11.90
CA PHE A 391 -22.33 4.34 11.33
C PHE A 391 -22.49 4.07 9.83
N TYR A 392 -21.40 4.07 9.07
CA TYR A 392 -21.39 3.78 7.63
C TYR A 392 -22.00 2.40 7.31
N SER A 393 -21.61 1.38 8.08
CA SER A 393 -22.07 0.00 7.90
C SER A 393 -23.54 -0.23 8.27
N GLY A 394 -24.16 0.68 9.03
CA GLY A 394 -25.49 0.48 9.61
C GLY A 394 -26.66 0.58 8.62
N SER A 395 -26.57 1.38 7.56
CA SER A 395 -27.63 1.49 6.54
C SER A 395 -27.17 2.17 5.25
N GLN A 396 -27.91 1.99 4.16
CA GLN A 396 -27.63 2.71 2.90
C GLN A 396 -27.80 4.23 3.02
N ASN A 397 -28.72 4.69 3.86
CA ASN A 397 -28.92 6.13 4.11
C ASN A 397 -27.70 6.75 4.81
N ASN A 398 -27.05 6.02 5.71
CA ASN A 398 -25.85 6.50 6.39
C ASN A 398 -24.69 6.70 5.41
N LYS A 399 -24.51 5.78 4.45
CA LYS A 399 -23.51 5.90 3.39
C LYS A 399 -23.70 7.14 2.53
N ASN A 400 -24.95 7.55 2.30
CA ASN A 400 -25.28 8.73 1.48
C ASN A 400 -25.31 10.05 2.28
N SER A 401 -25.04 10.01 3.58
CA SER A 401 -24.95 11.21 4.43
C SER A 401 -23.58 11.89 4.31
N ALA A 402 -23.46 13.11 4.82
CA ALA A 402 -22.16 13.81 4.86
C ALA A 402 -21.10 13.02 5.64
N ASP A 403 -21.46 12.36 6.74
CA ASP A 403 -20.51 11.49 7.47
C ASP A 403 -20.07 10.31 6.60
N GLY A 404 -21.00 9.70 5.87
CA GLY A 404 -20.67 8.54 5.04
C GLY A 404 -19.75 8.89 3.88
N LEU A 405 -20.03 10.00 3.19
CA LEU A 405 -19.18 10.52 2.13
C LEU A 405 -17.81 10.98 2.66
N PHE A 406 -17.73 11.49 3.89
CA PHE A 406 -16.44 11.83 4.50
C PHE A 406 -15.59 10.58 4.78
N LEU A 407 -16.17 9.42 5.09
CA LEU A 407 -15.40 8.17 5.20
C LEU A 407 -14.80 7.75 3.86
N GLU A 408 -15.55 7.90 2.75
CA GLU A 408 -15.07 7.63 1.39
C GLU A 408 -13.91 8.58 1.02
N GLU A 409 -14.02 9.86 1.36
CA GLU A 409 -12.96 10.88 1.23
C GLU A 409 -11.71 10.53 2.05
N LEU A 410 -11.89 10.20 3.34
CA LEU A 410 -10.81 9.84 4.26
C LEU A 410 -10.05 8.61 3.76
N TYR A 411 -10.75 7.61 3.21
CA TYR A 411 -10.14 6.37 2.74
C TYR A 411 -9.28 6.57 1.49
N PHE A 412 -9.68 7.46 0.58
CA PHE A 412 -8.84 7.86 -0.56
C PHE A 412 -7.50 8.44 -0.10
N HIS A 413 -7.56 9.41 0.82
CA HIS A 413 -6.35 10.04 1.38
C HIS A 413 -5.52 9.07 2.22
N TYR A 414 -6.16 8.10 2.88
CA TYR A 414 -5.44 7.07 3.63
C TYR A 414 -4.60 6.16 2.73
N GLY A 415 -5.07 5.81 1.54
CA GLY A 415 -4.26 5.08 0.56
C GLY A 415 -2.99 5.85 0.14
N ARG A 416 -3.11 7.15 -0.15
CA ARG A 416 -1.95 8.02 -0.44
C ARG A 416 -1.02 8.15 0.75
N TYR A 417 -1.57 8.33 1.95
CA TYR A 417 -0.83 8.38 3.21
C TYR A 417 0.02 7.12 3.41
N LEU A 418 -0.57 5.94 3.21
CA LEU A 418 0.12 4.67 3.36
C LEU A 418 1.25 4.52 2.33
N GLU A 419 1.04 4.96 1.09
CA GLU A 419 2.03 4.87 0.02
C GLU A 419 3.25 5.75 0.32
N ILE A 420 2.99 7.01 0.71
CA ILE A 420 4.01 7.94 1.20
C ILE A 420 4.72 7.35 2.42
N SER A 421 4.01 6.72 3.34
CA SER A 421 4.61 6.23 4.59
C SER A 421 5.41 4.93 4.44
N SER A 422 5.19 4.17 3.36
CA SER A 422 5.79 2.84 3.15
C SER A 422 6.75 2.74 1.97
N SER A 423 6.67 3.63 0.98
CA SER A 423 7.48 3.55 -0.24
C SER A 423 8.16 4.88 -0.56
N ARG A 424 9.20 5.24 0.21
CA ARG A 424 10.11 6.36 -0.10
C ARG A 424 11.56 5.93 0.14
N GLY A 425 12.48 6.73 -0.39
CA GLY A 425 13.91 6.56 -0.16
C GLY A 425 14.63 5.83 -1.30
N ALA A 426 15.95 5.69 -1.13
CA ALA A 426 16.85 5.20 -2.17
C ALA A 426 16.97 3.66 -2.21
N GLN A 427 16.34 2.93 -1.30
CA GLN A 427 16.42 1.47 -1.29
C GLN A 427 15.52 0.87 -2.39
N HIS A 428 16.08 -0.04 -3.19
CA HIS A 428 15.37 -0.73 -4.26
C HIS A 428 14.51 -1.89 -3.70
N VAL A 429 13.57 -1.55 -2.83
CA VAL A 429 12.70 -2.50 -2.13
C VAL A 429 11.25 -2.05 -2.21
N PRO A 430 10.34 -2.87 -2.77
CA PRO A 430 8.95 -2.51 -2.90
C PRO A 430 8.19 -2.65 -1.57
N ASN A 431 6.98 -2.12 -1.53
CA ASN A 431 5.98 -2.49 -0.53
C ASN A 431 5.67 -3.98 -0.66
N ASN A 432 5.70 -4.68 0.47
CA ASN A 432 5.23 -6.06 0.57
C ASN A 432 3.71 -6.11 0.82
N LEU A 433 3.19 -7.30 1.12
CA LEU A 433 1.76 -7.51 1.41
C LEU A 433 1.19 -6.67 2.56
N GLN A 434 2.03 -6.11 3.43
CA GLN A 434 1.64 -5.26 4.56
C GLN A 434 2.33 -3.89 4.53
N GLY A 435 2.87 -3.50 3.37
CA GLY A 435 3.66 -2.28 3.18
C GLY A 435 5.01 -2.38 3.86
N ILE A 436 5.07 -1.91 5.12
CA ILE A 436 6.21 -2.05 6.03
C ILE A 436 5.79 -2.38 7.47
N TRP A 437 4.50 -2.61 7.75
CA TRP A 437 4.00 -2.81 9.12
C TRP A 437 3.64 -4.26 9.36
N ASN A 438 4.38 -4.93 10.24
CA ASN A 438 4.16 -6.33 10.60
C ASN A 438 4.56 -6.59 12.06
N ASN A 439 3.65 -7.16 12.87
CA ASN A 439 3.92 -7.52 14.26
C ASN A 439 4.21 -9.01 14.50
N SER A 440 4.31 -9.83 13.45
CA SER A 440 4.44 -11.29 13.55
C SER A 440 5.70 -11.81 12.87
N ALA A 441 6.39 -12.78 13.48
CA ALA A 441 7.43 -13.54 12.78
C ALA A 441 6.85 -14.53 11.75
N HIS A 442 5.56 -14.87 11.87
CA HIS A 442 4.84 -15.81 11.01
C HIS A 442 3.69 -15.08 10.34
N ALA A 443 4.01 -13.99 9.64
CA ALA A 443 3.02 -13.19 8.94
C ALA A 443 2.34 -14.03 7.83
N PRO A 444 1.02 -13.89 7.62
CA PRO A 444 0.29 -14.55 6.54
C PRO A 444 0.99 -14.35 5.18
N TRP A 445 1.19 -15.44 4.45
CA TRP A 445 1.91 -15.45 3.17
C TRP A 445 3.30 -14.82 3.25
N ASN A 446 3.98 -15.00 4.39
CA ASN A 446 5.31 -14.46 4.69
C ASN A 446 5.42 -12.92 4.67
N SER A 447 4.29 -12.22 4.52
CA SER A 447 4.25 -10.81 4.13
C SER A 447 5.24 -10.53 2.99
N ASP A 448 5.17 -11.35 1.95
CA ASP A 448 6.15 -11.41 0.87
C ASP A 448 5.93 -10.34 -0.22
N VAL A 449 6.74 -10.40 -1.28
CA VAL A 449 6.49 -9.67 -2.53
C VAL A 449 5.68 -10.59 -3.45
N HIS A 450 4.35 -10.47 -3.37
CA HIS A 450 3.41 -11.33 -4.09
C HIS A 450 3.09 -10.78 -5.50
N THR A 451 3.37 -11.57 -6.54
CA THR A 451 3.58 -11.05 -7.90
C THR A 451 2.44 -11.31 -8.89
N ASN A 452 1.32 -11.91 -8.46
CA ASN A 452 0.20 -12.23 -9.35
C ASN A 452 -1.01 -11.29 -9.22
N ILE A 453 -0.90 -10.20 -8.45
CA ILE A 453 -1.81 -9.04 -8.37
C ILE A 453 -1.34 -8.02 -7.32
N ASN A 454 -0.83 -8.49 -6.16
CA ASN A 454 -0.74 -7.67 -4.96
C ASN A 454 0.33 -6.59 -5.04
N VAL A 455 1.59 -6.92 -5.37
CA VAL A 455 2.64 -5.89 -5.49
C VAL A 455 2.31 -4.92 -6.63
N GLN A 456 1.69 -5.37 -7.72
CA GLN A 456 1.22 -4.46 -8.77
C GLN A 456 0.16 -3.50 -8.22
N MET A 457 -0.81 -4.01 -7.47
CA MET A 457 -1.85 -3.21 -6.84
C MET A 457 -1.31 -2.16 -5.88
N ASN A 458 -0.23 -2.49 -5.16
CA ASN A 458 0.43 -1.56 -4.24
C ASN A 458 0.86 -0.25 -4.93
N TYR A 459 1.11 -0.29 -6.24
CA TYR A 459 1.66 0.83 -7.01
C TYR A 459 0.72 1.40 -8.07
N TRP A 460 -0.52 0.91 -8.17
CA TRP A 460 -1.52 1.55 -9.02
C TRP A 460 -1.78 3.03 -8.66
N PRO A 461 -1.89 3.45 -7.38
CA PRO A 461 -2.11 4.86 -7.08
C PRO A 461 -0.90 5.77 -7.34
N ALA A 462 0.33 5.23 -7.37
CA ALA A 462 1.57 5.99 -7.39
C ALA A 462 1.58 7.13 -8.42
N GLU A 463 1.35 6.80 -9.68
CA GLU A 463 1.43 7.80 -10.75
C GLU A 463 0.22 8.74 -10.73
N GLN A 464 -0.98 8.19 -10.82
CA GLN A 464 -2.23 8.95 -10.98
C GLN A 464 -2.56 9.85 -9.78
N THR A 465 -2.10 9.51 -8.58
CA THR A 465 -2.29 10.32 -7.36
C THR A 465 -1.09 11.22 -7.04
N ASN A 466 -0.21 11.41 -8.02
CA ASN A 466 0.90 12.36 -8.01
C ASN A 466 2.02 12.04 -6.98
N LEU A 467 2.39 10.76 -6.93
CA LEU A 467 3.40 10.16 -6.07
C LEU A 467 4.40 9.33 -6.89
N SER A 468 4.80 9.77 -8.08
CA SER A 468 5.74 9.06 -8.97
C SER A 468 7.02 8.61 -8.25
N GLU A 469 7.53 9.42 -7.31
CA GLU A 469 8.72 9.09 -6.52
C GLU A 469 8.50 7.90 -5.58
N CYS A 470 7.25 7.62 -5.18
CA CYS A 470 6.92 6.46 -4.37
C CYS A 470 6.90 5.16 -5.19
N HIS A 471 6.80 5.23 -6.52
CA HIS A 471 6.85 4.08 -7.43
C HIS A 471 8.29 3.57 -7.61
N VAL A 472 9.28 4.47 -7.58
CA VAL A 472 10.69 4.21 -7.90
C VAL A 472 11.29 3.01 -7.15
N PRO A 473 11.07 2.80 -5.83
CA PRO A 473 11.59 1.62 -5.14
C PRO A 473 11.21 0.28 -5.77
N PHE A 474 9.99 0.17 -6.32
CA PHE A 474 9.55 -1.03 -7.03
C PHE A 474 10.12 -1.12 -8.44
N LEU A 475 10.17 -0.01 -9.17
CA LEU A 475 10.76 0.03 -10.52
C LEU A 475 12.23 -0.38 -10.48
N ASP A 476 12.98 0.15 -9.52
CA ASP A 476 14.39 -0.19 -9.33
C ASP A 476 14.58 -1.63 -8.85
N PHE A 477 13.67 -2.15 -8.00
CA PHE A 477 13.65 -3.57 -7.63
C PHE A 477 13.51 -4.48 -8.86
N ILE A 478 12.62 -4.13 -9.81
CA ILE A 478 12.44 -4.88 -11.05
C ILE A 478 13.69 -4.80 -11.92
N ILE A 479 14.23 -3.59 -12.12
CA ILE A 479 15.42 -3.35 -12.96
C ILE A 479 16.61 -4.15 -12.43
N ASP A 480 16.90 -4.06 -11.12
CA ASP A 480 17.99 -4.79 -10.49
C ASP A 480 17.81 -6.31 -10.62
N ASN A 481 16.62 -6.81 -10.28
CA ASN A 481 16.38 -8.25 -10.25
C ASN A 481 16.25 -8.88 -11.64
N SER A 482 15.93 -8.12 -12.68
CA SER A 482 15.90 -8.59 -14.08
C SER A 482 17.22 -9.23 -14.53
N THR A 483 18.33 -8.85 -13.90
CA THR A 483 19.67 -9.39 -14.17
C THR A 483 20.16 -10.39 -13.12
N SER A 484 19.40 -10.59 -12.04
CA SER A 484 19.78 -11.49 -10.95
C SER A 484 19.92 -12.95 -11.43
N ALA A 485 20.77 -13.73 -10.75
CA ALA A 485 20.92 -15.14 -11.07
C ALA A 485 19.64 -15.94 -10.77
N ALA A 486 18.91 -15.58 -9.71
CA ALA A 486 17.65 -16.20 -9.32
C ALA A 486 16.57 -16.08 -10.41
N TRP A 487 16.29 -14.87 -10.90
CA TRP A 487 15.22 -14.64 -11.88
C TRP A 487 15.57 -15.19 -13.27
N ARG A 488 16.85 -15.17 -13.65
CA ARG A 488 17.33 -15.87 -14.85
C ARG A 488 17.23 -17.38 -14.72
N LYS A 489 17.51 -17.94 -13.54
CA LYS A 489 17.32 -19.37 -13.27
C LYS A 489 15.85 -19.78 -13.28
N ALA A 490 14.94 -18.90 -12.83
CA ALA A 490 13.50 -19.11 -12.98
C ALA A 490 13.10 -19.16 -14.46
N ALA A 491 13.63 -18.27 -15.31
CA ALA A 491 13.38 -18.31 -16.76
C ALA A 491 13.88 -19.61 -17.41
N GLN A 492 15.05 -20.10 -16.99
CA GLN A 492 15.60 -21.40 -17.42
C GLN A 492 14.71 -22.57 -16.99
N ARG A 493 14.15 -22.55 -15.78
CA ARG A 493 13.18 -23.56 -15.33
C ARG A 493 11.90 -23.55 -16.17
N SER A 494 11.53 -22.39 -16.74
CA SER A 494 10.44 -22.23 -17.71
C SER A 494 10.85 -22.56 -19.16
N GLY A 495 12.02 -23.16 -19.37
CA GLY A 495 12.50 -23.64 -20.66
C GLY A 495 13.15 -22.58 -21.56
N GLN A 496 13.44 -21.39 -21.05
CA GLN A 496 13.99 -20.28 -21.84
C GLN A 496 15.48 -20.09 -21.58
N THR A 497 16.24 -19.69 -22.60
CA THR A 497 17.67 -19.37 -22.49
C THR A 497 17.94 -17.88 -22.41
N LYS A 498 16.93 -17.06 -22.73
CA LYS A 498 16.95 -15.60 -22.62
C LYS A 498 15.92 -15.10 -21.62
N GLY A 499 16.14 -13.89 -21.13
CA GLY A 499 15.20 -13.20 -20.27
C GLY A 499 15.21 -13.62 -18.81
N TRP A 500 14.18 -13.16 -18.10
CA TRP A 500 13.99 -13.33 -16.67
C TRP A 500 12.51 -13.55 -16.37
N THR A 501 12.22 -14.21 -15.25
CA THR A 501 10.87 -14.25 -14.68
C THR A 501 10.95 -14.40 -13.16
N VAL A 502 9.82 -14.19 -12.49
CA VAL A 502 9.63 -14.39 -11.06
C VAL A 502 8.32 -15.13 -10.86
N PHE A 503 8.29 -16.07 -9.92
CA PHE A 503 7.08 -16.80 -9.56
C PHE A 503 6.22 -15.98 -8.61
N THR A 504 5.06 -16.53 -8.21
CA THR A 504 4.07 -15.80 -7.42
C THR A 504 4.62 -15.26 -6.09
N GLU A 505 5.34 -16.08 -5.33
CA GLU A 505 5.87 -15.73 -4.01
C GLU A 505 7.36 -15.41 -4.12
N SER A 506 7.76 -14.18 -3.77
CA SER A 506 9.14 -13.72 -3.89
C SER A 506 9.60 -12.86 -2.71
N SER A 507 10.92 -12.78 -2.53
CA SER A 507 11.55 -12.00 -1.46
C SER A 507 12.42 -10.88 -2.00
N ILE A 508 12.79 -9.95 -1.12
CA ILE A 508 13.62 -8.78 -1.47
C ILE A 508 15.07 -9.17 -1.87
N PHE A 509 15.49 -10.39 -1.53
CA PHE A 509 16.80 -10.92 -1.91
C PHE A 509 16.82 -11.48 -3.34
N GLY A 510 15.67 -11.50 -4.03
CA GLY A 510 15.48 -12.11 -5.35
C GLY A 510 15.13 -13.61 -5.30
N GLY A 511 15.04 -14.19 -4.09
CA GLY A 511 14.57 -15.56 -3.87
C GLY A 511 13.07 -15.70 -4.09
N MET A 512 12.60 -16.93 -4.31
CA MET A 512 11.19 -17.24 -4.57
C MET A 512 10.83 -18.67 -4.18
N SER A 513 9.54 -18.90 -3.95
CA SER A 513 8.95 -20.22 -3.75
C SER A 513 8.74 -20.94 -5.09
N THR A 514 8.76 -22.27 -5.10
CA THR A 514 8.30 -23.06 -6.25
C THR A 514 6.78 -23.24 -6.27
N TRP A 515 6.04 -22.78 -5.25
CA TRP A 515 4.59 -22.71 -5.35
C TRP A 515 4.19 -21.69 -6.41
N GLY A 516 3.21 -22.05 -7.25
CA GLY A 516 2.81 -21.20 -8.35
C GLY A 516 3.88 -21.02 -9.44
N SER A 517 4.92 -21.89 -9.53
CA SER A 517 6.01 -21.72 -10.50
C SER A 517 5.61 -21.80 -11.98
N GLN A 518 4.37 -22.22 -12.25
CA GLN A 518 3.75 -22.13 -13.58
C GLN A 518 3.38 -20.69 -13.98
N TYR A 519 3.25 -19.78 -12.99
CA TYR A 519 3.01 -18.36 -13.21
C TYR A 519 4.33 -17.67 -13.58
N CYS A 520 4.63 -17.63 -14.87
CA CYS A 520 5.87 -17.02 -15.39
C CYS A 520 5.65 -15.69 -16.10
N VAL A 521 4.41 -15.17 -16.08
CA VAL A 521 4.00 -13.92 -16.76
C VAL A 521 4.08 -12.67 -15.89
N ALA A 522 4.55 -12.79 -14.64
CA ALA A 522 4.85 -11.64 -13.80
C ALA A 522 5.79 -10.63 -14.49
N ASN A 523 6.76 -11.10 -15.28
CA ASN A 523 7.70 -10.25 -16.01
C ASN A 523 7.01 -9.31 -17.02
N ALA A 524 5.95 -9.76 -17.70
CA ALA A 524 5.20 -8.98 -18.65
C ALA A 524 4.33 -7.93 -17.95
N TRP A 525 3.75 -8.28 -16.79
CA TRP A 525 3.01 -7.33 -15.98
C TRP A 525 3.93 -6.26 -15.38
N TYR A 526 5.11 -6.64 -14.88
CA TYR A 526 6.10 -5.68 -14.38
C TYR A 526 6.51 -4.64 -15.43
N CYS A 527 6.55 -5.02 -16.72
CA CYS A 527 6.83 -4.08 -17.80
C CYS A 527 5.76 -2.97 -17.93
N THR A 528 4.50 -3.21 -17.54
CA THR A 528 3.47 -2.17 -17.56
C THR A 528 3.78 -1.06 -16.57
N HIS A 529 4.28 -1.40 -15.38
CA HIS A 529 4.71 -0.44 -14.37
C HIS A 529 5.93 0.37 -14.82
N LEU A 530 6.93 -0.32 -15.40
CA LEU A 530 8.11 0.33 -15.95
C LEU A 530 7.73 1.34 -17.04
N TRP A 531 6.77 0.99 -17.90
CA TRP A 531 6.28 1.85 -18.97
C TRP A 531 5.43 3.01 -18.46
N ASP A 532 4.48 2.75 -17.56
CA ASP A 532 3.60 3.79 -17.02
C ASP A 532 4.42 4.89 -16.33
N HIS A 533 5.48 4.56 -15.60
CA HIS A 533 6.35 5.60 -15.02
C HIS A 533 6.91 6.56 -16.09
N TYR A 534 7.37 6.03 -17.23
CA TYR A 534 7.75 6.87 -18.37
C TYR A 534 6.58 7.70 -18.88
N ARG A 535 5.41 7.10 -19.09
CA ARG A 535 4.24 7.81 -19.64
C ARG A 535 3.78 8.98 -18.77
N TYR A 536 3.90 8.88 -17.45
CA TYR A 536 3.51 9.93 -16.51
C TYR A 536 4.63 10.96 -16.25
N THR A 537 5.90 10.65 -16.53
CA THR A 537 7.03 11.57 -16.27
C THR A 537 7.63 12.19 -17.54
N LEU A 538 7.54 11.45 -18.65
CA LEU A 538 8.28 11.61 -19.89
C LEU A 538 9.80 11.70 -19.67
N ASP A 539 10.32 10.96 -18.68
CA ASP A 539 11.75 10.85 -18.41
C ASP A 539 12.40 9.82 -19.34
N LYS A 540 13.02 10.33 -20.41
CA LYS A 540 13.71 9.52 -21.42
C LYS A 540 14.97 8.82 -20.87
N GLU A 541 15.64 9.38 -19.88
CA GLU A 541 16.84 8.76 -19.29
C GLU A 541 16.44 7.60 -18.37
N TYR A 542 15.34 7.75 -17.63
CA TYR A 542 14.71 6.62 -16.96
C TYR A 542 14.30 5.53 -17.95
N LEU A 543 13.65 5.87 -19.07
CA LEU A 543 13.21 4.88 -20.05
C LEU A 543 14.40 4.09 -20.62
N LYS A 544 15.52 4.77 -20.94
CA LYS A 544 16.77 4.12 -21.36
C LYS A 544 17.30 3.13 -20.30
N ARG A 545 17.23 3.50 -19.02
CA ARG A 545 17.66 2.65 -17.90
C ARG A 545 16.75 1.43 -17.69
N ALA A 546 15.43 1.60 -17.86
CA ALA A 546 14.44 0.55 -17.68
C ALA A 546 14.31 -0.39 -18.90
N PHE A 547 14.61 0.10 -20.10
CA PHE A 547 14.40 -0.64 -21.35
C PHE A 547 15.09 -2.01 -21.40
N PRO A 548 16.33 -2.21 -20.91
CA PRO A 548 16.94 -3.54 -20.89
C PRO A 548 16.10 -4.58 -20.14
N ALA A 549 15.43 -4.21 -19.04
CA ALA A 549 14.54 -5.11 -18.32
C ALA A 549 13.28 -5.44 -19.13
N MET A 550 12.70 -4.45 -19.83
CA MET A 550 11.54 -4.63 -20.72
C MET A 550 11.88 -5.53 -21.91
N TRP A 551 12.96 -5.21 -22.64
CA TRP A 551 13.41 -5.98 -23.80
C TRP A 551 13.74 -7.42 -23.43
N SER A 552 14.43 -7.63 -22.31
CA SER A 552 14.75 -8.98 -21.83
C SER A 552 13.49 -9.80 -21.49
N SER A 553 12.41 -9.14 -21.06
CA SER A 553 11.09 -9.76 -20.90
C SER A 553 10.45 -10.12 -22.24
N ALA A 554 10.54 -9.25 -23.25
CA ALA A 554 10.10 -9.56 -24.62
C ALA A 554 10.89 -10.72 -25.24
N GLU A 555 12.21 -10.79 -25.05
CA GLU A 555 13.04 -11.91 -25.51
C GLU A 555 12.60 -13.25 -24.89
N PHE A 556 12.28 -13.27 -23.59
CA PHE A 556 11.71 -14.45 -22.93
C PHE A 556 10.44 -14.93 -23.64
N TRP A 557 9.52 -14.00 -23.94
CA TRP A 557 8.25 -14.35 -24.55
C TRP A 557 8.35 -14.71 -26.03
N MET A 558 9.17 -14.01 -26.82
CA MET A 558 9.42 -14.39 -28.21
C MET A 558 10.02 -15.79 -28.30
N GLN A 559 10.89 -16.19 -27.36
CA GLN A 559 11.42 -17.56 -27.31
C GLN A 559 10.37 -18.59 -26.86
N ARG A 560 9.48 -18.21 -25.94
CA ARG A 560 8.47 -19.09 -25.33
C ARG A 560 7.23 -19.29 -26.20
N LEU A 561 6.78 -18.26 -26.91
CA LEU A 561 5.57 -18.29 -27.73
C LEU A 561 5.65 -19.43 -28.77
N LYS A 562 4.54 -20.13 -28.97
CA LYS A 562 4.42 -21.17 -30.01
C LYS A 562 3.25 -20.88 -30.94
N LYS A 563 3.31 -21.42 -32.16
CA LYS A 563 2.17 -21.36 -33.07
C LYS A 563 0.99 -22.14 -32.51
N ASP A 564 -0.21 -21.60 -32.68
CA ASP A 564 -1.45 -22.27 -32.27
C ASP A 564 -1.67 -23.54 -33.11
N THR A 565 -1.45 -24.70 -32.48
CA THR A 565 -1.61 -26.01 -33.12
C THR A 565 -3.05 -26.50 -33.13
N ARG A 566 -3.98 -25.86 -32.40
CA ARG A 566 -5.40 -26.24 -32.33
C ARG A 566 -6.20 -25.57 -33.44
N VAL A 567 -6.04 -24.26 -33.64
CA VAL A 567 -6.74 -23.50 -34.71
C VAL A 567 -5.97 -23.52 -36.03
N LYS A 568 -4.62 -23.63 -35.98
CA LYS A 568 -3.72 -23.67 -37.15
C LYS A 568 -3.87 -22.47 -38.10
N ASP A 569 -4.22 -21.30 -37.56
CA ASP A 569 -4.33 -20.03 -38.26
C ASP A 569 -2.99 -19.26 -38.35
N GLY A 570 -1.93 -19.81 -37.74
CA GLY A 570 -0.61 -19.20 -37.72
C GLY A 570 -0.44 -18.16 -36.60
N THR A 571 -1.39 -18.01 -35.68
CA THR A 571 -1.24 -17.12 -34.53
C THR A 571 -0.24 -17.65 -33.50
N TRP A 572 0.42 -16.75 -32.77
CA TRP A 572 1.28 -17.07 -31.63
C TRP A 572 0.48 -17.06 -30.33
N VAL A 573 0.59 -18.13 -29.53
CA VAL A 573 -0.08 -18.28 -28.23
C VAL A 573 0.91 -18.56 -27.11
N CYS A 574 0.63 -18.03 -25.93
CA CYS A 574 1.37 -18.33 -24.71
C CYS A 574 1.13 -19.79 -24.32
N PRO A 575 2.17 -20.65 -24.25
CA PRO A 575 1.98 -22.07 -24.05
C PRO A 575 1.80 -22.45 -22.59
N ASN A 576 0.85 -23.35 -22.31
CA ASN A 576 0.66 -23.97 -20.99
C ASN A 576 0.69 -22.95 -19.84
N GLU A 577 -0.17 -21.93 -19.95
CA GLU A 577 -0.31 -20.86 -18.97
C GLU A 577 -1.51 -21.10 -18.05
N TRP A 578 -1.50 -20.44 -16.90
CA TRP A 578 -2.51 -20.57 -15.86
C TRP A 578 -3.23 -19.25 -15.62
N SER A 579 -4.54 -19.31 -15.34
CA SER A 579 -5.30 -18.14 -14.88
C SER A 579 -5.27 -18.11 -13.35
N PRO A 580 -4.55 -17.15 -12.72
CA PRO A 580 -4.52 -17.09 -11.27
C PRO A 580 -5.93 -16.98 -10.69
N GLU A 581 -6.37 -17.76 -9.70
CA GLU A 581 -5.78 -19.00 -9.19
C GLU A 581 -6.68 -20.24 -9.39
N HIS A 582 -7.21 -20.45 -10.59
CA HIS A 582 -8.19 -21.53 -10.81
C HIS A 582 -8.22 -22.09 -12.23
N GLY A 583 -8.98 -23.17 -12.38
CA GLY A 583 -9.25 -23.83 -13.65
C GLY A 583 -8.02 -24.49 -14.28
N PRO A 584 -8.13 -24.88 -15.57
CA PRO A 584 -7.07 -25.60 -16.25
C PRO A 584 -5.88 -24.71 -16.59
N THR A 585 -4.75 -25.36 -16.84
CA THR A 585 -3.63 -24.79 -17.57
C THR A 585 -3.79 -25.15 -19.05
N GLU A 586 -3.69 -24.19 -19.95
CA GLU A 586 -3.76 -24.43 -21.39
C GLU A 586 -3.00 -23.38 -22.21
N ASP A 587 -2.97 -23.55 -23.53
CA ASP A 587 -2.39 -22.55 -24.41
C ASP A 587 -3.35 -21.37 -24.61
N GLY A 588 -2.82 -20.15 -24.68
CA GLY A 588 -3.60 -18.95 -24.97
C GLY A 588 -4.52 -18.49 -23.84
N VAL A 589 -4.23 -18.83 -22.57
CA VAL A 589 -4.98 -18.29 -21.42
C VAL A 589 -4.98 -16.76 -21.46
N ALA A 590 -6.17 -16.16 -21.36
CA ALA A 590 -6.38 -14.74 -21.61
C ALA A 590 -5.48 -13.84 -20.75
N HIS A 591 -5.27 -14.20 -19.48
CA HIS A 591 -4.42 -13.44 -18.57
C HIS A 591 -3.00 -13.25 -19.10
N ALA A 592 -2.31 -14.36 -19.40
CA ALA A 592 -0.95 -14.30 -19.91
C ALA A 592 -0.92 -13.68 -21.31
N GLN A 593 -1.87 -14.06 -22.16
CA GLN A 593 -1.93 -13.58 -23.55
C GLN A 593 -2.08 -12.06 -23.65
N GLN A 594 -2.97 -11.46 -22.85
CA GLN A 594 -3.19 -10.01 -22.79
C GLN A 594 -1.94 -9.27 -22.29
N LEU A 595 -1.29 -9.78 -21.24
CA LEU A 595 -0.07 -9.21 -20.67
C LEU A 595 1.12 -9.29 -21.63
N VAL A 596 1.30 -10.42 -22.32
CA VAL A 596 2.39 -10.60 -23.28
C VAL A 596 2.21 -9.74 -24.51
N CYS A 597 0.98 -9.63 -25.02
CA CYS A 597 0.64 -8.68 -26.09
C CYS A 597 1.02 -7.24 -25.69
N ALA A 598 0.65 -6.82 -24.47
CA ALA A 598 1.03 -5.51 -23.96
C ALA A 598 2.54 -5.33 -23.81
N ASN A 599 3.28 -6.33 -23.32
CA ASN A 599 4.74 -6.28 -23.18
C ASN A 599 5.44 -6.05 -24.53
N LEU A 600 5.08 -6.82 -25.56
CA LEU A 600 5.64 -6.64 -26.90
C LEU A 600 5.32 -5.24 -27.44
N GLN A 601 4.08 -4.76 -27.23
CA GLN A 601 3.68 -3.42 -27.67
C GLN A 601 4.46 -2.32 -26.93
N ILE A 602 4.66 -2.46 -25.62
CA ILE A 602 5.47 -1.56 -24.81
C ILE A 602 6.90 -1.45 -25.35
N CYS A 603 7.52 -2.58 -25.73
CA CYS A 603 8.84 -2.55 -26.33
C CYS A 603 8.84 -1.78 -27.66
N ARG A 604 7.79 -1.96 -28.48
CA ARG A 604 7.65 -1.23 -29.75
C ARG A 604 7.44 0.26 -29.55
N ASP A 605 6.65 0.64 -28.56
CA ASP A 605 6.38 2.03 -28.19
C ASP A 605 7.65 2.71 -27.65
N ALA A 606 8.42 2.04 -26.79
CA ALA A 606 9.71 2.54 -26.32
C ALA A 606 10.71 2.76 -27.47
N ILE A 607 10.73 1.87 -28.47
CA ILE A 607 11.51 2.04 -29.70
C ILE A 607 11.03 3.25 -30.50
N ASN A 608 9.73 3.57 -30.53
CA ASN A 608 9.23 4.78 -31.18
C ASN A 608 9.68 6.06 -30.44
N GLU A 609 9.81 5.99 -29.12
CA GLU A 609 10.19 7.14 -28.28
C GLU A 609 11.70 7.47 -28.27
N LEU A 610 12.54 6.44 -28.42
CA LEU A 610 14.01 6.53 -28.30
C LEU A 610 14.78 5.99 -29.52
N SER A 611 14.11 5.51 -30.57
CA SER A 611 14.71 4.77 -31.69
C SER A 611 15.38 3.44 -31.30
N ALA A 612 15.46 2.52 -32.27
CA ALA A 612 16.13 1.22 -32.07
C ALA A 612 17.63 1.38 -31.76
N ALA A 613 18.29 2.36 -32.41
CA ALA A 613 19.74 2.56 -32.28
C ALA A 613 20.16 3.07 -30.89
N GLU A 614 19.43 4.01 -30.28
CA GLU A 614 19.75 4.46 -28.91
C GLU A 614 19.52 3.35 -27.88
N LEU A 615 18.64 2.41 -28.18
CA LEU A 615 18.33 1.25 -27.33
C LEU A 615 19.24 0.04 -27.59
N GLY A 616 20.21 0.16 -28.49
CA GLY A 616 21.17 -0.91 -28.80
C GLY A 616 20.58 -2.07 -29.60
N LEU A 617 19.46 -1.85 -30.31
CA LEU A 617 18.79 -2.86 -31.13
C LEU A 617 19.17 -2.73 -32.61
N THR A 618 19.19 -3.87 -33.30
CA THR A 618 19.39 -3.96 -34.75
C THR A 618 18.05 -3.90 -35.49
N PRO A 619 18.05 -3.59 -36.80
CA PRO A 619 16.83 -3.69 -37.61
C PRO A 619 16.18 -5.09 -37.58
N ALA A 620 16.98 -6.15 -37.45
CA ALA A 620 16.48 -7.52 -37.36
C ALA A 620 15.74 -7.79 -36.04
N ASP A 621 16.17 -7.16 -34.93
CA ASP A 621 15.46 -7.26 -33.66
C ASP A 621 14.07 -6.62 -33.74
N VAL A 622 13.99 -5.46 -34.42
CA VAL A 622 12.71 -4.75 -34.65
C VAL A 622 11.80 -5.55 -35.58
N GLU A 623 12.34 -6.09 -36.68
CA GLU A 623 11.57 -6.95 -37.60
C GLU A 623 11.05 -8.21 -36.90
N GLN A 624 11.85 -8.82 -36.03
CA GLN A 624 11.41 -9.96 -35.24
C GLN A 624 10.27 -9.58 -34.29
N LEU A 625 10.40 -8.47 -33.55
CA LEU A 625 9.35 -7.97 -32.66
C LEU A 625 8.05 -7.71 -33.44
N ASP A 626 8.14 -6.99 -34.56
CA ASP A 626 6.99 -6.66 -35.42
C ASP A 626 6.33 -7.95 -35.94
N ASN A 627 7.09 -8.98 -36.33
CA ASN A 627 6.52 -10.26 -36.76
C ASN A 627 5.70 -10.96 -35.66
N TYR A 628 6.18 -10.94 -34.41
CA TYR A 628 5.41 -11.50 -33.29
C TYR A 628 4.17 -10.66 -33.02
N LEU A 629 4.28 -9.33 -32.95
CA LEU A 629 3.16 -8.43 -32.70
C LEU A 629 2.05 -8.56 -33.75
N ASP A 630 2.40 -8.62 -35.03
CA ASP A 630 1.42 -8.70 -36.13
C ASP A 630 0.63 -10.02 -36.14
N HIS A 631 1.15 -11.07 -35.48
CA HIS A 631 0.59 -12.42 -35.53
C HIS A 631 0.28 -13.01 -34.15
N ILE A 632 0.38 -12.24 -33.07
CA ILE A 632 0.08 -12.73 -31.72
C ILE A 632 -1.44 -12.77 -31.49
N ASP A 633 -1.92 -13.81 -30.84
CA ASP A 633 -3.29 -13.82 -30.32
C ASP A 633 -3.46 -12.72 -29.27
N THR A 634 -4.55 -11.96 -29.30
CA THR A 634 -4.75 -10.83 -28.37
C THR A 634 -5.25 -11.28 -26.99
N GLY A 635 -5.63 -12.55 -26.85
CA GLY A 635 -6.33 -13.07 -25.66
C GLY A 635 -7.79 -12.63 -25.58
N LEU A 636 -8.33 -12.01 -26.63
CA LEU A 636 -9.70 -11.51 -26.69
C LEU A 636 -10.58 -12.50 -27.46
N HIS A 637 -11.20 -13.41 -26.70
CA HIS A 637 -12.15 -14.39 -27.21
C HIS A 637 -13.46 -14.30 -26.42
N THR A 638 -14.59 -14.63 -27.03
CA THR A 638 -15.89 -14.62 -26.34
C THR A 638 -16.57 -15.98 -26.37
N GLU A 639 -17.45 -16.20 -25.39
CA GLU A 639 -18.33 -17.36 -25.35
C GLU A 639 -19.73 -16.96 -24.88
N ALA A 640 -20.76 -17.64 -25.39
CA ALA A 640 -22.13 -17.37 -25.00
C ALA A 640 -22.46 -18.05 -23.67
N TYR A 641 -23.09 -17.33 -22.75
CA TYR A 641 -23.62 -17.92 -21.53
C TYR A 641 -24.74 -18.94 -21.85
N ASP A 642 -24.65 -20.13 -21.27
CA ASP A 642 -25.52 -21.29 -21.59
C ASP A 642 -26.97 -21.12 -21.11
N GLY A 643 -27.20 -20.25 -20.12
CA GLY A 643 -28.50 -20.04 -19.48
C GLY A 643 -28.82 -21.01 -18.33
N THR A 644 -27.91 -21.91 -18.00
CA THR A 644 -28.15 -23.03 -17.05
C THR A 644 -27.12 -23.10 -15.93
N THR A 645 -25.84 -22.87 -16.21
CA THR A 645 -24.77 -23.05 -15.21
C THR A 645 -24.65 -21.83 -14.30
N TRP A 646 -24.77 -22.01 -12.98
CA TRP A 646 -24.82 -20.90 -12.01
C TRP A 646 -25.97 -19.90 -12.27
N LYS A 647 -27.12 -20.43 -12.69
CA LYS A 647 -28.30 -19.64 -13.06
C LYS A 647 -28.72 -18.62 -12.00
N GLN A 648 -28.65 -18.97 -10.72
CA GLN A 648 -29.03 -18.05 -9.65
C GLN A 648 -28.14 -16.79 -9.65
N GLN A 649 -26.82 -16.96 -9.76
CA GLN A 649 -25.87 -15.86 -9.83
C GLN A 649 -26.06 -15.05 -11.12
N ALA A 650 -26.26 -15.72 -12.25
CA ALA A 650 -26.51 -15.08 -13.53
C ALA A 650 -27.79 -14.21 -13.48
N ASP A 651 -28.91 -14.75 -12.98
CA ASP A 651 -30.17 -14.02 -12.85
C ASP A 651 -30.02 -12.80 -11.93
N GLN A 652 -29.36 -12.96 -10.77
CA GLN A 652 -29.09 -11.87 -9.82
C GLN A 652 -28.19 -10.78 -10.40
N ARG A 653 -27.31 -11.14 -11.34
CA ARG A 653 -26.32 -10.26 -11.96
C ARG A 653 -26.74 -9.83 -13.36
N ASN A 654 -27.99 -10.07 -13.75
CA ASN A 654 -28.57 -9.73 -15.05
C ASN A 654 -27.73 -10.24 -16.25
N ILE A 655 -27.27 -11.49 -16.17
CA ILE A 655 -26.63 -12.23 -17.26
C ILE A 655 -27.65 -13.18 -17.88
N LYS A 656 -27.92 -13.01 -19.18
CA LYS A 656 -28.97 -13.74 -19.90
C LYS A 656 -28.36 -14.79 -20.81
N LYS A 657 -29.13 -15.85 -21.08
CA LYS A 657 -28.75 -16.87 -22.07
C LYS A 657 -28.40 -16.19 -23.40
N GLY A 658 -27.25 -16.54 -23.96
CA GLY A 658 -26.76 -15.96 -25.21
C GLY A 658 -25.96 -14.66 -25.05
N ASP A 659 -25.91 -14.06 -23.86
CA ASP A 659 -24.99 -12.96 -23.61
C ASP A 659 -23.54 -13.44 -23.81
N LEU A 660 -22.76 -12.66 -24.54
CA LEU A 660 -21.35 -12.92 -24.72
C LEU A 660 -20.57 -12.52 -23.47
N LEU A 661 -19.80 -13.46 -22.94
CA LEU A 661 -18.82 -13.29 -21.88
C LEU A 661 -17.43 -13.31 -22.51
N LEU A 662 -16.50 -12.54 -21.95
CA LEU A 662 -15.09 -12.65 -22.31
C LEU A 662 -14.55 -13.97 -21.74
N ARG A 663 -13.89 -14.77 -22.58
CA ARG A 663 -13.32 -16.05 -22.20
C ARG A 663 -12.12 -15.85 -21.29
N GLU A 664 -12.03 -16.71 -20.29
CA GLU A 664 -10.85 -16.78 -19.41
C GLU A 664 -9.78 -17.74 -19.93
N TRP A 665 -10.23 -18.81 -20.56
CA TRP A 665 -9.40 -19.80 -21.25
C TRP A 665 -9.81 -19.84 -22.73
N LYS A 666 -8.83 -19.81 -23.64
CA LYS A 666 -9.10 -19.71 -25.09
C LYS A 666 -9.98 -20.86 -25.59
N TYR A 667 -9.81 -22.07 -25.07
CA TYR A 667 -10.54 -23.25 -25.53
C TYR A 667 -11.44 -23.86 -24.46
N SER A 668 -11.03 -23.82 -23.19
CA SER A 668 -11.85 -24.31 -22.09
C SER A 668 -12.98 -23.34 -21.77
N ASN A 669 -14.21 -23.82 -21.61
CA ASN A 669 -15.36 -22.95 -21.35
C ASN A 669 -15.34 -22.39 -19.93
N PHE A 670 -16.08 -21.31 -19.69
CA PHE A 670 -16.19 -20.63 -18.38
C PHE A 670 -16.53 -21.57 -17.21
N THR A 671 -17.16 -22.72 -17.48
CA THR A 671 -17.51 -23.75 -16.50
C THR A 671 -16.32 -24.57 -15.99
N SER A 672 -15.14 -24.40 -16.58
CA SER A 672 -13.91 -25.11 -16.20
C SER A 672 -13.25 -24.52 -14.94
N GLY A 673 -13.68 -23.33 -14.51
CA GLY A 673 -13.19 -22.64 -13.32
C GLY A 673 -13.93 -23.02 -12.03
N GLN A 674 -13.56 -22.36 -10.93
CA GLN A 674 -14.18 -22.53 -9.60
C GLN A 674 -15.53 -21.79 -9.45
N GLY A 675 -15.99 -21.08 -10.48
CA GLY A 675 -17.28 -20.41 -10.48
C GLY A 675 -17.22 -18.90 -10.62
N PRO A 676 -18.39 -18.26 -10.63
CA PRO A 676 -18.54 -16.83 -10.89
C PRO A 676 -18.29 -16.00 -9.62
N ASN A 677 -17.85 -16.62 -8.52
CA ASN A 677 -17.47 -15.93 -7.29
C ASN A 677 -15.96 -15.97 -7.03
N HIS A 678 -15.18 -16.52 -7.96
CA HIS A 678 -13.72 -16.52 -7.83
C HIS A 678 -13.20 -15.10 -7.66
N ARG A 679 -12.27 -14.92 -6.73
CA ARG A 679 -11.75 -13.60 -6.32
C ARG A 679 -10.87 -12.93 -7.38
N HIS A 680 -10.30 -13.70 -8.32
CA HIS A 680 -9.52 -13.14 -9.43
C HIS A 680 -10.40 -12.85 -10.67
N MET A 681 -10.03 -11.79 -11.37
CA MET A 681 -10.58 -11.42 -12.68
C MET A 681 -9.48 -11.36 -13.75
N SER A 682 -8.59 -12.36 -13.74
CA SER A 682 -7.35 -12.39 -14.52
C SER A 682 -7.51 -12.26 -16.03
N HIS A 683 -8.69 -12.57 -16.58
CA HIS A 683 -9.00 -12.38 -18.00
C HIS A 683 -9.45 -10.96 -18.37
N LEU A 684 -9.57 -10.07 -17.39
CA LEU A 684 -9.99 -8.67 -17.56
C LEU A 684 -8.80 -7.70 -17.52
N MET A 685 -7.55 -8.18 -17.68
CA MET A 685 -6.38 -7.30 -17.78
C MET A 685 -6.57 -6.27 -18.89
N CYS A 686 -7.23 -6.66 -19.99
CA CYS A 686 -7.57 -5.82 -21.13
C CYS A 686 -8.35 -4.55 -20.78
N LEU A 687 -9.13 -4.57 -19.69
CA LEU A 687 -9.85 -3.40 -19.17
C LEU A 687 -9.00 -2.60 -18.18
N PHE A 688 -8.38 -3.31 -17.22
CA PHE A 688 -7.53 -2.73 -16.20
C PHE A 688 -6.54 -3.77 -15.64
N PRO A 689 -5.25 -3.44 -15.51
CA PRO A 689 -4.64 -2.11 -15.68
C PRO A 689 -4.36 -1.70 -17.13
N LEU A 690 -4.51 -2.60 -18.10
CA LEU A 690 -4.28 -2.29 -19.52
C LEU A 690 -5.44 -1.43 -20.08
N ASN A 691 -5.46 -1.28 -21.39
CA ASN A 691 -6.42 -0.45 -22.12
C ASN A 691 -6.69 -1.03 -23.53
N GLN A 692 -6.71 -2.36 -23.63
CA GLN A 692 -6.82 -3.10 -24.89
C GLN A 692 -8.26 -3.18 -25.43
N VAL A 693 -9.26 -2.85 -24.62
CA VAL A 693 -10.67 -2.79 -25.05
C VAL A 693 -11.35 -1.50 -24.61
N ARG A 694 -12.23 -0.99 -25.46
CA ARG A 694 -12.96 0.27 -25.36
C ARG A 694 -14.40 0.10 -25.89
N PRO A 695 -15.34 0.98 -25.50
CA PRO A 695 -16.68 0.97 -26.07
C PRO A 695 -16.62 1.05 -27.61
N GLY A 696 -17.23 0.06 -28.28
CA GLY A 696 -17.23 -0.04 -29.75
C GLY A 696 -16.25 -1.06 -30.35
N ASP A 697 -15.38 -1.68 -29.55
CA ASP A 697 -14.35 -2.64 -30.02
C ASP A 697 -14.95 -4.03 -30.32
N GLY A 698 -15.86 -4.10 -31.30
CA GLY A 698 -16.41 -5.37 -31.81
C GLY A 698 -17.20 -6.20 -30.79
N GLY A 699 -17.58 -5.61 -29.65
CA GLY A 699 -18.30 -6.27 -28.56
C GLY A 699 -17.43 -6.85 -27.44
N TYR A 700 -16.09 -6.80 -27.54
CA TYR A 700 -15.20 -7.32 -26.49
C TYR A 700 -15.30 -6.51 -25.19
N TYR A 701 -15.40 -5.19 -25.28
CA TYR A 701 -15.64 -4.34 -24.10
C TYR A 701 -16.92 -4.74 -23.36
N ASP A 702 -18.03 -4.89 -24.09
CA ASP A 702 -19.30 -5.30 -23.48
C ASP A 702 -19.20 -6.70 -22.87
N ALA A 703 -18.51 -7.63 -23.54
CA ALA A 703 -18.27 -8.98 -23.02
C ALA A 703 -17.41 -8.96 -21.74
N ALA A 704 -16.39 -8.10 -21.67
CA ALA A 704 -15.55 -7.92 -20.50
C ALA A 704 -16.34 -7.31 -19.32
N VAL A 705 -17.19 -6.30 -19.59
CA VAL A 705 -18.09 -5.72 -18.58
C VAL A 705 -19.14 -6.72 -18.10
N ARG A 706 -19.69 -7.56 -18.98
CA ARG A 706 -20.59 -8.65 -18.57
C ARG A 706 -19.87 -9.72 -17.75
N SER A 707 -18.63 -10.09 -18.10
CA SER A 707 -17.81 -11.00 -17.30
C SER A 707 -17.50 -10.42 -15.91
N LEU A 708 -17.18 -9.12 -15.81
CA LEU A 708 -17.03 -8.42 -14.54
C LEU A 708 -18.30 -8.49 -13.70
N ARG A 709 -19.45 -8.15 -14.31
CA ARG A 709 -20.75 -8.26 -13.65
C ARG A 709 -21.04 -9.69 -13.19
N PHE A 710 -20.67 -10.68 -14.01
CA PHE A 710 -20.84 -12.09 -13.67
C PHE A 710 -19.96 -12.51 -12.49
N ARG A 711 -18.78 -11.90 -12.28
CA ARG A 711 -17.89 -12.14 -11.12
C ARG A 711 -18.45 -11.66 -9.77
N GLY A 712 -19.46 -10.78 -9.78
CA GLY A 712 -20.08 -10.23 -8.57
C GLY A 712 -19.18 -9.30 -7.75
N ASP A 713 -19.71 -8.78 -6.65
CA ASP A 713 -19.21 -7.52 -6.06
C ASP A 713 -18.48 -7.66 -4.70
N VAL A 714 -18.53 -8.83 -4.07
CA VAL A 714 -17.92 -9.09 -2.75
C VAL A 714 -16.87 -10.19 -2.89
N ALA A 715 -15.73 -9.99 -2.24
CA ALA A 715 -14.61 -10.92 -2.15
C ALA A 715 -13.62 -10.41 -1.06
N THR A 716 -12.34 -10.70 -1.21
CA THR A 716 -11.25 -10.14 -0.40
C THR A 716 -11.05 -8.64 -0.67
N GLY A 717 -10.31 -7.96 0.22
CA GLY A 717 -9.96 -6.55 0.10
C GLY A 717 -9.33 -6.16 -1.25
N TRP A 718 -8.21 -6.79 -1.64
CA TRP A 718 -7.62 -6.59 -2.97
C TRP A 718 -8.55 -6.88 -4.15
N SER A 719 -9.42 -7.90 -4.04
CA SER A 719 -10.32 -8.26 -5.13
C SER A 719 -11.34 -7.14 -5.35
N MET A 720 -11.88 -6.59 -4.26
CA MET A 720 -12.68 -5.37 -4.32
C MET A 720 -11.85 -4.20 -4.86
N GLY A 721 -10.60 -4.03 -4.41
CA GLY A 721 -9.58 -3.13 -4.96
C GLY A 721 -9.58 -3.10 -6.50
N TRP A 722 -9.41 -4.27 -7.10
CA TRP A 722 -9.41 -4.44 -8.55
C TRP A 722 -10.78 -4.19 -9.19
N LYS A 723 -11.87 -4.66 -8.56
CA LYS A 723 -13.24 -4.45 -9.07
C LYS A 723 -13.59 -2.97 -9.17
N ALA A 724 -13.20 -2.11 -8.22
CA ALA A 724 -13.48 -0.68 -8.34
C ALA A 724 -12.78 -0.05 -9.54
N ASN A 725 -11.52 -0.40 -9.80
CA ASN A 725 -10.80 0.06 -10.99
C ASN A 725 -11.45 -0.44 -12.29
N LEU A 726 -11.87 -1.71 -12.32
CA LEU A 726 -12.55 -2.28 -13.48
C LEU A 726 -13.92 -1.64 -13.73
N TRP A 727 -14.72 -1.38 -12.69
CA TRP A 727 -16.00 -0.67 -12.84
C TRP A 727 -15.82 0.80 -13.23
N ALA A 728 -14.76 1.45 -12.74
CA ALA A 728 -14.39 2.78 -13.22
C ALA A 728 -14.00 2.78 -14.71
N ARG A 729 -13.25 1.77 -15.18
CA ARG A 729 -12.95 1.58 -16.61
C ARG A 729 -14.17 1.17 -17.43
N ALA A 730 -15.14 0.49 -16.81
CA ALA A 730 -16.45 0.17 -17.37
C ALA A 730 -17.39 1.39 -17.49
N LYS A 731 -16.96 2.57 -17.02
CA LYS A 731 -17.73 3.83 -16.99
C LYS A 731 -18.99 3.77 -16.11
N ASP A 732 -18.99 2.91 -15.09
CA ASP A 732 -20.10 2.74 -14.15
C ASP A 732 -19.69 3.17 -12.74
N GLY A 733 -19.75 4.47 -12.48
CA GLY A 733 -19.36 5.08 -11.20
C GLY A 733 -20.23 4.65 -10.02
N ASP A 734 -21.52 4.42 -10.27
CA ASP A 734 -22.44 3.97 -9.23
C ASP A 734 -22.10 2.54 -8.79
N HIS A 735 -21.79 1.65 -9.73
CA HIS A 735 -21.36 0.29 -9.42
C HIS A 735 -19.96 0.27 -8.81
N ALA A 736 -19.04 1.12 -9.27
CA ALA A 736 -17.73 1.28 -8.63
C ALA A 736 -17.86 1.71 -7.16
N ARG A 737 -18.83 2.59 -6.84
CA ARG A 737 -19.14 2.93 -5.45
C ARG A 737 -19.80 1.79 -4.67
N VAL A 738 -20.57 0.90 -5.30
CA VAL A 738 -21.05 -0.33 -4.62
C VAL A 738 -19.86 -1.14 -4.10
N ILE A 739 -18.79 -1.26 -4.88
CA ILE A 739 -17.56 -1.94 -4.44
C ILE A 739 -16.90 -1.18 -3.27
N LEU A 740 -16.77 0.15 -3.36
CA LEU A 740 -16.23 0.97 -2.27
C LEU A 740 -17.04 0.79 -0.96
N ASN A 741 -18.38 0.76 -1.06
CA ASN A 741 -19.26 0.52 0.08
C ASN A 741 -18.99 -0.84 0.75
N ASN A 742 -18.65 -1.87 -0.05
CA ASN A 742 -18.33 -3.21 0.44
C ASN A 742 -16.94 -3.24 1.08
N ALA A 743 -15.96 -2.57 0.49
CA ALA A 743 -14.61 -2.43 1.03
C ALA A 743 -14.60 -1.69 2.38
N LEU A 744 -15.47 -0.69 2.58
CA LEU A 744 -15.56 0.08 3.82
C LEU A 744 -16.38 -0.59 4.95
N ARG A 745 -16.81 -1.85 4.76
CA ARG A 745 -17.45 -2.63 5.82
C ARG A 745 -16.40 -3.07 6.85
N HIS A 746 -16.76 -3.06 8.14
CA HIS A 746 -15.88 -3.61 9.19
C HIS A 746 -15.65 -5.13 9.01
N SER A 747 -14.38 -5.56 9.03
CA SER A 747 -13.98 -6.96 9.07
C SER A 747 -14.05 -7.51 10.49
N THR A 748 -14.49 -8.76 10.65
CA THR A 748 -14.74 -9.38 11.96
C THR A 748 -13.74 -10.47 12.33
N THR A 749 -12.69 -10.67 11.53
CA THR A 749 -11.70 -11.74 11.74
C THR A 749 -10.27 -11.23 11.57
N TYR A 750 -9.34 -11.90 12.26
CA TYR A 750 -7.90 -11.64 12.19
C TYR A 750 -7.12 -12.80 11.56
N GLY A 751 -7.83 -13.82 11.08
CA GLY A 751 -7.27 -14.95 10.33
C GLY A 751 -7.67 -14.92 8.86
N VAL A 752 -7.20 -15.89 8.10
CA VAL A 752 -7.50 -16.02 6.67
C VAL A 752 -8.97 -16.39 6.46
N ASP A 753 -9.75 -15.47 5.89
CA ASP A 753 -11.15 -15.70 5.48
C ASP A 753 -11.50 -14.78 4.30
N GLU A 754 -11.66 -15.38 3.12
CA GLU A 754 -11.94 -14.68 1.86
C GLU A 754 -13.35 -14.04 1.81
N GLY A 755 -14.26 -14.43 2.71
CA GLY A 755 -15.60 -13.85 2.80
C GLY A 755 -15.68 -12.60 3.69
N GLN A 756 -14.63 -12.36 4.49
CA GLN A 756 -14.56 -11.27 5.46
C GLN A 756 -13.70 -10.09 4.97
N GLY A 757 -13.67 -9.86 3.65
CA GLY A 757 -13.10 -8.65 3.09
C GLY A 757 -13.75 -7.39 3.67
N GLY A 758 -12.99 -6.30 3.80
CA GLY A 758 -13.46 -5.05 4.42
C GLY A 758 -12.31 -4.21 4.95
N ILE A 759 -12.55 -3.48 6.04
CA ILE A 759 -11.55 -2.70 6.78
C ILE A 759 -11.60 -2.96 8.29
N TYR A 760 -10.49 -2.71 8.98
CA TYR A 760 -10.42 -2.61 10.44
C TYR A 760 -10.71 -1.17 10.91
N TYR A 761 -10.85 -0.94 12.22
CA TYR A 761 -11.14 0.42 12.73
C TYR A 761 -10.00 1.42 12.57
N ASN A 762 -8.76 0.97 12.31
CA ASN A 762 -7.65 1.81 11.86
C ASN A 762 -7.61 2.03 10.34
N LEU A 763 -8.66 1.62 9.63
CA LEU A 763 -8.81 1.70 8.17
C LEU A 763 -7.82 0.84 7.37
N TYR A 764 -7.11 -0.08 8.00
CA TYR A 764 -6.41 -1.12 7.24
C TYR A 764 -7.40 -1.98 6.47
N ASP A 765 -7.08 -2.25 5.21
CA ASP A 765 -7.80 -3.21 4.39
C ASP A 765 -7.66 -4.63 4.96
N SER A 766 -8.69 -5.43 4.73
CA SER A 766 -8.79 -6.80 5.20
C SER A 766 -9.00 -7.71 4.01
N HIS A 767 -8.11 -8.68 3.86
CA HIS A 767 -8.32 -9.83 3.00
C HIS A 767 -9.52 -10.69 3.43
N ALA A 768 -9.71 -11.13 4.68
CA ALA A 768 -8.87 -11.02 5.89
C ALA A 768 -7.70 -12.01 5.89
N PRO A 769 -6.60 -11.77 6.63
CA PRO A 769 -6.35 -10.67 7.59
C PRO A 769 -5.85 -9.37 6.92
N PHE A 770 -5.21 -8.46 7.67
CA PHE A 770 -4.63 -7.23 7.09
C PHE A 770 -3.70 -7.52 5.92
N GLN A 771 -4.07 -6.95 4.77
CA GLN A 771 -3.31 -6.88 3.54
C GLN A 771 -3.45 -5.46 3.00
N ILE A 772 -2.35 -4.82 2.63
CA ILE A 772 -2.36 -3.39 2.29
C ILE A 772 -2.86 -3.11 0.87
N ASP A 773 -2.80 -4.13 0.00
CA ASP A 773 -3.15 -4.07 -1.41
C ASP A 773 -4.54 -3.45 -1.64
N GLY A 774 -5.57 -3.84 -0.89
CA GLY A 774 -6.91 -3.27 -1.03
C GLY A 774 -7.03 -1.78 -0.65
N ASN A 775 -6.17 -1.26 0.24
CA ASN A 775 -6.09 0.19 0.50
C ASN A 775 -5.62 0.93 -0.76
N PHE A 776 -4.55 0.44 -1.40
CA PHE A 776 -3.99 1.02 -2.61
C PHE A 776 -4.91 0.84 -3.82
N GLY A 777 -5.50 -0.34 -3.96
CA GLY A 777 -6.48 -0.66 -5.01
C GLY A 777 -7.69 0.28 -4.97
N MET A 778 -8.26 0.54 -3.78
CA MET A 778 -9.36 1.49 -3.65
C MET A 778 -8.96 2.94 -3.89
N CYS A 779 -7.78 3.36 -3.44
CA CYS A 779 -7.25 4.68 -3.74
C CYS A 779 -7.15 4.91 -5.26
N SER A 780 -6.56 3.94 -5.98
CA SER A 780 -6.54 3.91 -7.44
C SER A 780 -7.94 3.91 -8.04
N GLY A 781 -8.87 3.10 -7.51
CA GLY A 781 -10.24 3.01 -8.02
C GLY A 781 -10.99 4.34 -7.94
N ILE A 782 -10.85 5.07 -6.83
CA ILE A 782 -11.42 6.41 -6.66
C ILE A 782 -10.77 7.41 -7.64
N ALA A 783 -9.45 7.37 -7.81
CA ALA A 783 -8.78 8.20 -8.81
C ALA A 783 -9.28 7.91 -10.25
N GLN A 784 -9.44 6.62 -10.61
CA GLN A 784 -9.98 6.19 -11.91
C GLN A 784 -11.46 6.61 -12.13
N MET A 785 -12.24 6.80 -11.06
CA MET A 785 -13.60 7.36 -11.16
C MET A 785 -13.59 8.84 -11.57
N LEU A 786 -12.58 9.58 -11.12
CA LEU A 786 -12.44 11.03 -11.27
C LEU A 786 -11.68 11.44 -12.54
N LEU A 787 -10.65 10.67 -12.92
CA LEU A 787 -9.75 10.99 -14.03
C LEU A 787 -9.22 9.70 -14.68
N GLN A 788 -9.24 9.66 -16.02
CA GLN A 788 -8.60 8.60 -16.81
C GLN A 788 -7.68 9.20 -17.88
N SER A 789 -6.57 8.55 -18.19
CA SER A 789 -5.57 9.06 -19.16
C SER A 789 -4.79 8.00 -19.94
N GLN A 790 -5.11 6.71 -19.74
CA GLN A 790 -4.39 5.57 -20.31
C GLN A 790 -4.34 5.54 -21.83
N ASP A 791 -5.18 6.30 -22.52
CA ASP A 791 -5.26 6.34 -23.99
C ASP A 791 -4.61 7.60 -24.58
N ASN A 792 -3.74 8.28 -23.81
CA ASN A 792 -3.19 9.61 -24.12
C ASN A 792 -4.29 10.69 -24.28
N ILE A 793 -5.46 10.43 -23.69
CA ILE A 793 -6.63 11.33 -23.67
C ILE A 793 -7.03 11.52 -22.22
N ILE A 794 -7.04 12.76 -21.74
CA ILE A 794 -7.52 13.11 -20.39
C ILE A 794 -9.04 13.11 -20.39
N GLU A 795 -9.66 12.09 -19.79
CA GLU A 795 -11.11 11.99 -19.64
C GLU A 795 -11.55 12.51 -18.27
N ILE A 796 -12.40 13.52 -18.28
CA ILE A 796 -12.87 14.24 -17.08
C ILE A 796 -14.12 13.55 -16.51
N LEU A 797 -14.05 13.14 -15.24
CA LEU A 797 -15.14 12.49 -14.50
C LEU A 797 -15.74 11.27 -15.23
N PRO A 798 -14.92 10.32 -15.72
CA PRO A 798 -15.36 9.22 -16.58
C PRO A 798 -16.34 8.26 -15.91
N ALA A 799 -16.33 8.19 -14.58
CA ALA A 799 -17.18 7.29 -13.80
C ALA A 799 -17.50 7.91 -12.42
N LEU A 800 -17.92 9.17 -12.37
CA LEU A 800 -18.31 9.83 -11.13
C LEU A 800 -19.58 9.18 -10.53
N PRO A 801 -19.56 8.70 -9.27
CA PRO A 801 -20.77 8.22 -8.59
C PRO A 801 -21.83 9.31 -8.49
N SER A 802 -23.08 8.98 -8.81
CA SER A 802 -24.21 9.93 -8.88
C SER A 802 -24.49 10.67 -7.56
N VAL A 803 -24.10 10.07 -6.44
CA VAL A 803 -24.22 10.64 -5.09
C VAL A 803 -23.15 11.69 -4.76
N TRP A 804 -22.01 11.70 -5.44
CA TRP A 804 -20.95 12.69 -5.27
C TRP A 804 -21.33 13.95 -6.04
N LYS A 805 -22.41 14.60 -5.62
CA LYS A 805 -23.04 15.68 -6.37
C LYS A 805 -22.13 16.89 -6.52
N ASN A 806 -21.41 17.25 -5.46
CA ASN A 806 -20.55 18.43 -5.43
C ASN A 806 -19.21 18.04 -4.83
N GLY A 807 -18.14 18.56 -5.39
CA GLY A 807 -16.80 18.31 -4.88
C GLY A 807 -15.74 18.88 -5.79
N HIS A 808 -14.51 18.66 -5.38
CA HIS A 808 -13.34 18.94 -6.18
C HIS A 808 -12.27 17.87 -5.96
N VAL A 809 -11.41 17.74 -6.95
CA VAL A 809 -10.12 17.09 -6.82
C VAL A 809 -9.08 17.98 -7.47
N THR A 810 -8.00 18.28 -6.76
CA THR A 810 -6.84 18.99 -7.33
C THR A 810 -5.64 18.07 -7.42
N GLY A 811 -4.77 18.30 -8.39
CA GLY A 811 -3.42 17.76 -8.37
C GLY A 811 -3.25 16.32 -8.86
N LEU A 812 -4.30 15.66 -9.35
CA LEU A 812 -4.16 14.33 -9.97
C LEU A 812 -3.21 14.41 -11.17
N LYS A 813 -2.50 13.32 -11.45
CA LYS A 813 -1.56 13.26 -12.56
C LYS A 813 -2.15 12.47 -13.73
N ALA A 814 -1.83 12.88 -14.94
CA ALA A 814 -2.22 12.20 -16.18
C ALA A 814 -1.00 11.90 -17.06
N VAL A 815 -1.14 10.86 -17.90
CA VAL A 815 -0.18 10.52 -18.97
C VAL A 815 0.13 11.75 -19.84
N GLY A 816 1.40 11.94 -20.20
CA GLY A 816 1.91 13.15 -20.84
C GLY A 816 2.51 14.17 -19.86
N ASN A 817 2.59 13.78 -18.58
CA ASN A 817 3.05 14.61 -17.47
C ASN A 817 2.20 15.88 -17.32
N PHE A 818 0.89 15.68 -17.14
CA PHE A 818 -0.04 16.74 -16.79
C PHE A 818 -0.49 16.63 -15.33
N THR A 819 -0.75 17.77 -14.70
CA THR A 819 -1.47 17.84 -13.42
C THR A 819 -2.86 18.42 -13.66
N VAL A 820 -3.89 17.77 -13.14
CA VAL A 820 -5.30 18.06 -13.44
C VAL A 820 -6.08 18.35 -12.15
N ASP A 821 -6.74 19.50 -12.14
CA ASP A 821 -7.74 19.88 -11.14
C ASP A 821 -9.13 19.84 -11.79
N ILE A 822 -10.13 19.36 -11.05
CA ILE A 822 -11.53 19.28 -11.49
C ILE A 822 -12.43 19.74 -10.34
N THR A 823 -13.32 20.67 -10.63
CA THR A 823 -14.43 21.06 -9.75
C THR A 823 -15.75 20.69 -10.41
N TRP A 824 -16.70 20.14 -9.64
CA TRP A 824 -18.02 19.79 -10.15
C TRP A 824 -19.15 20.17 -9.20
N VAL A 825 -20.31 20.41 -9.82
CA VAL A 825 -21.57 20.73 -9.13
C VAL A 825 -22.70 19.96 -9.81
N ASN A 826 -23.60 19.39 -9.03
CA ASN A 826 -24.68 18.51 -9.49
C ASN A 826 -24.19 17.39 -10.44
N GLY A 827 -23.03 16.81 -10.15
CA GLY A 827 -22.43 15.71 -10.91
C GLY A 827 -21.87 16.11 -12.28
N LYS A 828 -21.67 17.42 -12.54
CA LYS A 828 -21.13 17.93 -13.81
C LYS A 828 -19.94 18.85 -13.57
N PRO A 829 -18.87 18.75 -14.39
CA PRO A 829 -17.69 19.60 -14.24
C PRO A 829 -18.08 21.06 -14.49
N THR A 830 -17.60 21.96 -13.64
CA THR A 830 -17.79 23.41 -13.76
C THR A 830 -16.49 24.11 -14.14
N ALA A 831 -15.36 23.60 -13.66
CA ALA A 831 -14.03 24.08 -14.00
C ALA A 831 -13.03 22.92 -14.02
N THR A 832 -12.08 22.97 -14.95
CA THR A 832 -10.91 22.10 -14.98
C THR A 832 -9.66 22.94 -15.23
N ARG A 833 -8.58 22.67 -14.49
CA ARG A 833 -7.28 23.30 -14.66
C ARG A 833 -6.24 22.23 -14.97
N ILE A 834 -5.49 22.38 -16.05
CA ILE A 834 -4.50 21.40 -16.52
C ILE A 834 -3.15 22.08 -16.65
N VAL A 835 -2.17 21.66 -15.85
CA VAL A 835 -0.77 22.11 -15.98
C VAL A 835 -0.03 21.13 -16.90
N SER A 836 0.54 21.63 -17.99
CA SER A 836 1.40 20.87 -18.91
C SER A 836 2.86 20.99 -18.50
N HIS A 837 3.46 19.94 -17.93
CA HIS A 837 4.85 20.04 -17.46
C HIS A 837 5.89 19.85 -18.57
N LYS A 838 5.53 19.13 -19.64
CA LYS A 838 6.46 18.73 -20.70
C LYS A 838 6.01 19.16 -22.11
N GLY A 839 4.88 19.84 -22.24
CA GLY A 839 4.39 20.30 -23.55
C GLY A 839 3.95 19.16 -24.47
N ALA A 840 3.54 18.02 -23.91
CA ALA A 840 2.98 16.92 -24.69
C ALA A 840 1.66 17.35 -25.35
N PRO A 841 1.25 16.73 -26.48
CA PRO A 841 -0.06 16.95 -27.06
C PRO A 841 -1.18 16.76 -26.02
N LEU A 842 -2.05 17.74 -25.89
CA LEU A 842 -3.13 17.74 -24.90
C LEU A 842 -4.47 17.44 -25.57
N VAL A 843 -4.99 16.24 -25.33
CA VAL A 843 -6.33 15.84 -25.77
C VAL A 843 -7.21 15.62 -24.54
N VAL A 844 -8.37 16.28 -24.52
CA VAL A 844 -9.31 16.23 -23.39
C VAL A 844 -10.65 15.69 -23.87
N LYS A 845 -11.18 14.70 -23.16
CA LYS A 845 -12.52 14.16 -23.36
C LYS A 845 -13.46 14.61 -22.25
N SER A 846 -14.62 15.11 -22.65
CA SER A 846 -15.65 15.61 -21.74
C SER A 846 -17.06 15.37 -22.28
N ASP A 847 -18.04 15.26 -21.39
CA ASP A 847 -19.47 15.24 -21.73
C ASP A 847 -19.94 16.49 -22.48
N LYS A 848 -19.25 17.62 -22.28
CA LYS A 848 -19.59 18.90 -22.90
C LYS A 848 -18.70 19.18 -24.10
N ASP A 849 -19.30 19.74 -25.15
CA ASP A 849 -18.57 20.20 -26.32
C ASP A 849 -17.62 21.35 -25.96
N LEU A 850 -16.31 21.06 -25.98
CA LEU A 850 -15.29 22.03 -25.57
C LEU A 850 -15.14 23.19 -26.56
N THR A 851 -15.67 23.09 -27.78
CA THR A 851 -15.72 24.24 -28.72
C THR A 851 -16.74 25.30 -28.29
N THR A 852 -17.60 24.99 -27.32
CA THR A 852 -18.69 25.86 -26.87
C THR A 852 -18.45 26.51 -25.51
N VAL A 853 -17.29 26.25 -24.89
CA VAL A 853 -16.88 26.73 -23.56
C VAL A 853 -15.63 27.60 -23.65
N TYR A 854 -15.22 28.22 -22.53
CA TYR A 854 -13.96 28.96 -22.50
C TYR A 854 -12.81 28.00 -22.22
N VAL A 855 -11.84 27.96 -23.13
CA VAL A 855 -10.59 27.21 -22.99
C VAL A 855 -9.45 28.19 -23.25
N HIS A 856 -8.62 28.44 -22.24
CA HIS A 856 -7.62 29.50 -22.32
C HIS A 856 -6.35 29.21 -21.52
N VAL A 857 -5.29 29.95 -21.84
CA VAL A 857 -4.06 30.06 -21.06
C VAL A 857 -3.86 31.54 -20.76
N GLY A 858 -4.02 31.93 -19.50
CA GLY A 858 -3.96 33.33 -19.07
C GLY A 858 -5.09 34.16 -19.68
N GLN A 859 -4.78 35.00 -20.67
CA GLN A 859 -5.78 35.80 -21.39
C GLN A 859 -5.99 35.34 -22.84
N LYS A 860 -5.28 34.28 -23.28
CA LYS A 860 -5.31 33.79 -24.66
C LYS A 860 -6.23 32.57 -24.76
N ASN A 861 -7.28 32.67 -25.56
CA ASN A 861 -8.08 31.50 -25.93
C ASN A 861 -7.25 30.51 -26.75
N LEU A 862 -7.42 29.23 -26.46
CA LEU A 862 -6.82 28.16 -27.25
C LEU A 862 -7.73 27.77 -28.43
N GLU A 863 -7.11 27.27 -29.50
CA GLU A 863 -7.83 26.57 -30.54
C GLU A 863 -8.19 25.16 -30.04
N VAL A 864 -9.48 24.81 -30.19
CA VAL A 864 -10.06 23.54 -29.74
C VAL A 864 -10.54 22.78 -30.96
N VAL A 865 -9.93 21.61 -31.23
CA VAL A 865 -10.20 20.83 -32.45
C VAL A 865 -10.79 19.47 -32.09
N PRO A 866 -12.00 19.12 -32.58
CA PRO A 866 -12.55 17.77 -32.40
C PRO A 866 -11.63 16.70 -32.99
N THR A 867 -11.47 15.58 -32.28
CA THR A 867 -10.70 14.42 -32.75
C THR A 867 -11.62 13.34 -33.35
N ALA A 868 -11.03 12.26 -33.87
CA ALA A 868 -11.80 11.09 -34.31
C ALA A 868 -12.50 10.36 -33.14
N THR A 869 -12.00 10.51 -31.91
CA THR A 869 -12.64 9.94 -30.73
C THR A 869 -13.80 10.85 -30.29
N GLN A 870 -15.00 10.27 -30.22
CA GLN A 870 -16.21 11.00 -29.85
C GLN A 870 -16.06 11.70 -28.49
N GLY A 871 -16.36 13.01 -28.48
CA GLY A 871 -16.29 13.86 -27.28
C GLY A 871 -14.87 14.24 -26.84
N ALA A 872 -13.84 13.90 -27.62
CA ALA A 872 -12.46 14.27 -27.35
C ALA A 872 -11.97 15.39 -28.28
N TYR A 873 -11.25 16.35 -27.71
CA TYR A 873 -10.80 17.56 -28.37
C TYR A 873 -9.31 17.77 -28.11
N GLU A 874 -8.55 18.06 -29.16
CA GLU A 874 -7.16 18.50 -29.07
C GLU A 874 -7.11 19.99 -28.76
N LEU A 875 -6.33 20.36 -27.75
CA LEU A 875 -6.05 21.75 -27.39
C LEU A 875 -4.69 22.13 -27.99
N LYS A 876 -4.70 22.97 -29.03
CA LYS A 876 -3.50 23.29 -29.80
C LYS A 876 -2.56 24.25 -29.07
N ASP A 877 -1.28 24.15 -29.41
CA ASP A 877 -0.22 25.09 -28.99
C ASP A 877 -0.11 25.29 -27.48
N VAL A 878 -0.23 24.22 -26.69
CA VAL A 878 -0.04 24.25 -25.22
C VAL A 878 1.43 24.01 -24.89
N PRO A 879 2.23 25.04 -24.52
CA PRO A 879 3.64 24.85 -24.23
C PRO A 879 3.85 24.22 -22.85
N ALA A 880 5.07 23.72 -22.62
CA ALA A 880 5.51 23.31 -21.29
C ALA A 880 5.44 24.49 -20.29
N GLY A 881 5.02 24.20 -19.07
CA GLY A 881 4.73 25.18 -18.02
C GLY A 881 3.37 25.88 -18.13
N ALA A 882 2.63 25.71 -19.23
CA ALA A 882 1.32 26.35 -19.37
C ALA A 882 0.29 25.73 -18.41
N THR A 883 -0.58 26.59 -17.89
CA THR A 883 -1.81 26.19 -17.19
C THR A 883 -2.98 26.49 -18.11
N VAL A 884 -3.66 25.44 -18.56
CA VAL A 884 -4.89 25.51 -19.34
C VAL A 884 -6.08 25.53 -18.39
N GLU A 885 -6.99 26.47 -18.57
CA GLU A 885 -8.23 26.58 -17.82
C GLU A 885 -9.42 26.31 -18.75
N ILE A 886 -10.30 25.40 -18.33
CA ILE A 886 -11.53 25.01 -19.03
C ILE A 886 -12.71 25.38 -18.12
N GLU A 887 -13.49 26.37 -18.52
CA GLU A 887 -14.67 26.83 -17.79
C GLU A 887 -15.94 26.33 -18.47
N PHE A 888 -16.52 25.26 -17.92
CA PHE A 888 -17.69 24.59 -18.50
C PHE A 888 -18.95 25.45 -18.42
N THR A 889 -19.03 26.38 -17.47
CA THR A 889 -20.07 27.39 -17.46
C THR A 889 -19.65 28.53 -18.35
N LYS A 890 -20.34 28.74 -19.49
CA LYS A 890 -20.30 30.07 -20.12
C LYS A 890 -20.70 31.06 -19.01
N PRO A 891 -19.91 32.09 -18.63
CA PRO A 891 -20.51 33.32 -18.16
C PRO A 891 -21.67 33.60 -19.10
N ALA A 892 -22.87 33.73 -18.54
CA ALA A 892 -23.98 34.34 -19.26
C ALA A 892 -23.39 35.62 -19.82
N GLY A 893 -23.16 35.66 -21.13
CA GLY A 893 -22.46 36.77 -21.72
C GLY A 893 -23.17 38.05 -21.30
N ILE A 894 -22.41 39.13 -21.22
CA ILE A 894 -22.95 40.50 -21.29
C ILE A 894 -23.90 40.66 -22.52
N GLY A 895 -23.96 39.69 -23.43
CA GLY A 895 -24.98 39.53 -24.48
C GLY A 895 -26.41 39.14 -24.05
N ALA A 896 -26.72 39.02 -22.75
CA ALA A 896 -28.11 38.96 -22.26
C ALA A 896 -28.64 40.32 -21.76
N LEU A 897 -28.08 41.44 -22.22
CA LEU A 897 -28.76 42.73 -22.10
C LEU A 897 -29.81 42.83 -23.22
N LYS A 898 -31.08 42.68 -22.87
CA LYS A 898 -32.17 43.13 -23.74
C LYS A 898 -31.91 44.60 -24.08
N ALA A 899 -31.82 44.94 -25.36
CA ALA A 899 -31.91 46.32 -25.80
C ALA A 899 -33.21 46.90 -25.22
N ALA A 900 -33.10 47.90 -24.35
CA ALA A 900 -34.27 48.63 -23.89
C ALA A 900 -34.91 49.32 -25.09
N ALA A 901 -36.21 49.13 -25.29
CA ALA A 901 -36.97 49.95 -26.24
C ALA A 901 -36.77 51.44 -25.91
N PRO A 902 -36.69 52.33 -26.92
CA PRO A 902 -36.49 53.75 -26.69
C PRO A 902 -37.70 54.32 -25.94
N ALA A 903 -37.54 54.55 -24.64
CA ALA A 903 -38.52 55.21 -23.80
C ALA A 903 -37.85 56.40 -23.08
N ALA A 904 -38.37 57.59 -23.38
CA ALA A 904 -38.20 58.91 -22.77
C ALA A 904 -37.02 59.13 -21.80
N SER A 905 -36.10 60.03 -22.19
CA SER A 905 -35.11 60.77 -21.38
C SER A 905 -35.12 60.39 -19.89
N LYS A 906 -34.21 59.49 -19.50
CA LYS A 906 -33.96 59.14 -18.09
C LYS A 906 -32.55 59.57 -17.71
N THR A 907 -32.43 60.17 -16.54
CA THR A 907 -31.16 60.53 -15.90
C THR A 907 -30.20 59.35 -15.81
N VAL A 908 -28.97 59.53 -16.29
CA VAL A 908 -27.91 58.51 -16.34
C VAL A 908 -26.87 58.79 -15.26
N TYR A 909 -26.40 57.75 -14.57
CA TYR A 909 -25.34 57.82 -13.57
C TYR A 909 -24.17 56.90 -13.93
N ASP A 910 -22.95 57.23 -13.52
CA ASP A 910 -21.85 56.26 -13.52
C ASP A 910 -21.94 55.32 -12.29
N LEU A 911 -21.02 54.36 -12.18
CA LEU A 911 -21.01 53.38 -11.08
C LEU A 911 -20.71 53.99 -9.70
N SER A 912 -20.25 55.24 -9.65
CA SER A 912 -20.05 55.98 -8.40
C SER A 912 -21.30 56.75 -7.96
N GLY A 913 -22.37 56.72 -8.77
CA GLY A 913 -23.62 57.45 -8.49
C GLY A 913 -23.60 58.91 -8.94
N ARG A 914 -22.60 59.33 -9.71
CA ARG A 914 -22.53 60.68 -10.28
C ARG A 914 -23.34 60.74 -11.58
N ARG A 915 -24.15 61.79 -11.75
CA ARG A 915 -24.91 62.01 -12.97
C ARG A 915 -23.97 62.29 -14.14
N VAL A 916 -24.15 61.61 -15.26
CA VAL A 916 -23.35 61.75 -16.49
C VAL A 916 -24.21 62.10 -17.69
N SER A 917 -23.57 62.57 -18.77
CA SER A 917 -24.22 62.83 -20.06
C SER A 917 -24.82 61.53 -20.63
N GLU A 918 -25.95 61.62 -21.35
CA GLU A 918 -26.54 60.48 -22.05
C GLU A 918 -25.62 59.90 -23.15
N SER A 919 -24.62 60.68 -23.59
CA SER A 919 -23.62 60.33 -24.60
C SER A 919 -22.30 59.80 -24.04
N ALA A 920 -22.16 59.65 -22.72
CA ALA A 920 -20.95 59.09 -22.14
C ALA A 920 -20.83 57.60 -22.47
N HIS A 921 -19.60 57.10 -22.68
CA HIS A 921 -19.33 55.68 -22.94
C HIS A 921 -18.89 54.95 -21.66
N GLY A 922 -19.27 53.67 -21.53
CA GLY A 922 -18.91 52.80 -20.40
C GLY A 922 -20.11 52.24 -19.64
N LEU A 923 -19.85 51.56 -18.52
CA LEU A 923 -20.89 50.92 -17.70
C LEU A 923 -21.60 51.97 -16.82
N GLN A 924 -22.92 52.11 -16.99
CA GLN A 924 -23.72 53.18 -16.41
C GLN A 924 -24.98 52.65 -15.73
N ILE A 925 -25.63 53.46 -14.89
CA ILE A 925 -26.92 53.16 -14.27
C ILE A 925 -27.98 54.07 -14.89
N VAL A 926 -28.95 53.47 -15.59
CA VAL A 926 -30.09 54.15 -16.21
C VAL A 926 -31.37 53.61 -15.61
N GLY A 927 -32.13 54.47 -14.91
CA GLY A 927 -33.38 54.06 -14.26
C GLY A 927 -33.22 52.92 -13.24
N GLY A 928 -32.09 52.85 -12.54
CA GLY A 928 -31.81 51.84 -11.51
C GLY A 928 -31.16 50.54 -12.01
N HIS A 929 -30.89 50.43 -13.32
CA HIS A 929 -30.30 49.23 -13.93
C HIS A 929 -28.94 49.55 -14.56
N LYS A 930 -28.00 48.59 -14.46
CA LYS A 930 -26.70 48.69 -15.13
C LYS A 930 -26.85 48.46 -16.64
N VAL A 931 -26.34 49.39 -17.44
CA VAL A 931 -26.40 49.41 -18.91
C VAL A 931 -25.03 49.79 -19.45
N LEU A 932 -24.54 49.10 -20.48
CA LEU A 932 -23.32 49.48 -21.20
C LEU A 932 -23.71 50.39 -22.37
N ARG A 933 -23.14 51.60 -22.45
CA ARG A 933 -23.36 52.57 -23.54
C ARG A 933 -22.07 52.94 -24.25
#